data_AF-A0AAD6NMD7-F1
#
_entry.id   AF-A0AAD6NMD7-F1
#
_cell.length_a   1.000
_cell.length_b   1.000
_cell.length_c   1.000
_cell.angle_alpha   90.00
_cell.angle_beta   90.00
_cell.angle_gamma   90.00
#
_symmetry.space_group_name_H-M   'P 1'
#
loop_
_entity.id
_entity.type
_entity.pdbx_description
1 polymer ?
#
loop_
_entity_poly.entity_id
_entity_poly.type
_entity_poly.pdbx_seq_one_letter_code
_entity_poly.pdbx_strand_id
1 'polypeptide(L)'
;MSQAGSPIGTPRNSHDGGQSNKDRKSLDGQPLAEAENAFQKAIAVWRSIDLSSLQKQLDAEASEIITNQRDDLVERKEVAQKTKDFRKLSDSDKLAEYKGLLKAYQQFIDHISNHRKSTESRFLNVYNHLSEAPDPYPLLEATIDSLVQSEDVSRLTSENNSLRTTVARLTSQNQNLESRIDDLKRESSRKDNEANRALEKAEEGFQAVLEERTANWEAKERSLLDKIEHQDRVLKEQKAHYEASLRMGKVSEGGDDEFRGGASLAELEIVSSDLERTTMRLTEMENRNEQLRAQLAQALTSQNAATGKSEQEQEDLDNEVQRLETVNSNLIKKIDLLKAENETKLRDQERKERLLEREVDMIKKERTVLKDKVKAWSDYDEIKRELEVLKTIEFSTGDDEDDTHADETEVAGHGKKESLEQLLLARNKKLGNELTVLRVSHQDLSSRLEDLQKQLDSTSKELSESRSLNNQLEDDLHRVQSQASFPNPAMSVAGTYTSRYPQSQAGHFGPRGGRVSPTSSIISGKSPQPGSFDQLRAANAEPSAGILPMLTAQRDRYKARNSQLEDELSRTQETVTSLRQEIASLQKDNLQLYEKTRYISSYNRPGASGPMKTGAVGVHNNPTASSGLSLDRYRAAYEANLSPFEAFRTRESFRAFNRMGVLERVLFSMTKMVMKNRVTRNLFAGYCMFLHLLCIGVLYWAGMGETEKLGGLSMSAGDTVPGAVGGGKAAGEWKAEEAPIPGT
;
A
#
# COMPACT_ATOMS: atom_id res chain seq x y z
N MET A 1 -36.40 27.08 -35.22
CA MET A 1 -37.45 27.24 -34.18
C MET A 1 -36.78 27.09 -32.83
N SER A 2 -37.11 27.93 -31.84
CA SER A 2 -36.94 27.76 -30.37
C SER A 2 -35.60 27.27 -29.76
N GLN A 3 -35.13 27.75 -28.61
CA GLN A 3 -35.46 28.94 -27.81
C GLN A 3 -34.35 29.18 -26.75
N ALA A 4 -34.52 30.24 -25.93
CA ALA A 4 -33.72 30.62 -24.76
C ALA A 4 -32.28 31.12 -25.04
N GLY A 5 -31.75 32.10 -24.28
CA GLY A 5 -32.43 32.95 -23.29
C GLY A 5 -31.51 33.46 -22.19
N SER A 6 -30.85 34.60 -22.41
CA SER A 6 -29.96 35.23 -21.41
C SER A 6 -30.41 36.68 -21.11
N PRO A 7 -30.58 37.07 -19.83
CA PRO A 7 -30.77 38.47 -19.47
C PRO A 7 -29.42 39.16 -19.23
N ILE A 8 -29.20 40.29 -19.90
CA ILE A 8 -28.10 41.23 -19.60
C ILE A 8 -28.63 42.27 -18.60
N GLY A 9 -27.94 42.43 -17.47
CA GLY A 9 -28.25 43.45 -16.45
C GLY A 9 -27.20 44.55 -16.38
N THR A 10 -27.53 45.75 -16.84
CA THR A 10 -26.67 46.93 -16.72
C THR A 10 -26.87 47.64 -15.36
N PRO A 11 -25.80 48.11 -14.69
CA PRO A 11 -25.94 48.88 -13.44
C PRO A 11 -26.54 50.27 -13.73
N ARG A 12 -27.39 50.76 -12.82
CA ARG A 12 -28.02 52.09 -12.92
C ARG A 12 -27.44 53.02 -11.86
N ASN A 13 -27.01 54.21 -12.29
CA ASN A 13 -26.34 55.21 -11.46
C ASN A 13 -27.34 56.07 -10.67
N SER A 14 -26.95 56.52 -9.47
CA SER A 14 -27.63 57.56 -8.69
C SER A 14 -26.64 58.34 -7.83
N HIS A 15 -26.65 59.67 -7.95
CA HIS A 15 -26.13 60.62 -6.96
C HIS A 15 -26.90 60.50 -5.63
N ASP A 16 -26.48 61.05 -4.49
CA ASP A 16 -25.76 62.32 -4.28
C ASP A 16 -25.02 62.37 -2.91
N GLY A 17 -24.27 63.45 -2.64
CA GLY A 17 -23.84 63.82 -1.27
C GLY A 17 -22.35 63.70 -0.97
N GLY A 18 -21.51 64.54 -1.61
CA GLY A 18 -20.08 64.63 -1.28
C GLY A 18 -19.72 65.82 -0.40
N GLN A 19 -18.89 65.60 0.64
CA GLN A 19 -18.05 66.65 1.27
C GLN A 19 -16.91 66.09 2.15
N SER A 20 -15.96 66.97 2.52
CA SER A 20 -14.85 66.75 3.46
C SER A 20 -13.86 65.58 3.21
N ASN A 21 -13.12 65.63 2.09
CA ASN A 21 -11.80 64.97 2.03
C ASN A 21 -10.66 65.99 2.23
N LYS A 22 -10.49 66.44 3.48
CA LYS A 22 -9.31 67.16 3.97
C LYS A 22 -9.08 66.79 5.44
N ASP A 23 -8.05 65.99 5.66
CA ASP A 23 -7.25 65.79 6.90
C ASP A 23 -6.78 64.34 7.12
N ARG A 24 -6.37 63.66 6.03
CA ARG A 24 -5.48 62.49 6.14
C ARG A 24 -4.06 62.92 6.49
N LYS A 25 -3.86 63.29 7.75
CA LYS A 25 -2.53 63.42 8.36
C LYS A 25 -2.04 62.00 8.74
N SER A 26 -0.75 61.75 8.57
CA SER A 26 -0.15 60.41 8.68
C SER A 26 -0.33 59.77 10.07
N LEU A 27 -1.10 58.68 10.13
CA LEU A 27 -1.24 57.77 11.28
C LEU A 27 -1.17 56.28 10.86
N ASP A 28 -0.49 55.99 9.74
CA ASP A 28 -0.16 54.62 9.34
C ASP A 28 0.85 54.01 10.31
N GLY A 29 0.44 52.98 11.04
CA GLY A 29 1.31 52.18 11.91
C GLY A 29 0.78 51.83 13.31
N GLN A 30 -0.26 52.50 13.82
CA GLN A 30 -0.88 52.18 15.12
C GLN A 30 -2.29 51.55 15.09
N PRO A 31 -3.24 51.91 14.19
CA PRO A 31 -4.63 51.46 14.35
C PRO A 31 -4.81 49.94 14.15
N LEU A 32 -3.94 49.28 13.37
CA LEU A 32 -3.97 47.82 13.20
C LEU A 32 -3.68 47.07 14.51
N ALA A 33 -2.67 47.51 15.27
CA ALA A 33 -2.32 46.88 16.55
C ALA A 33 -3.40 47.11 17.62
N GLU A 34 -4.04 48.28 17.64
CA GLU A 34 -5.20 48.52 18.51
C GLU A 34 -6.43 47.71 18.07
N ALA A 35 -6.66 47.56 16.76
CA ALA A 35 -7.73 46.73 16.21
C ALA A 35 -7.53 45.23 16.54
N GLU A 36 -6.33 44.68 16.38
CA GLU A 36 -6.02 43.29 16.80
C GLU A 36 -6.25 43.09 18.30
N ASN A 37 -5.83 44.06 19.13
CA ASN A 37 -6.08 44.01 20.57
C ASN A 37 -7.58 44.13 20.92
N ALA A 38 -8.34 44.95 20.18
CA ALA A 38 -9.80 45.04 20.31
C ALA A 38 -10.48 43.73 19.89
N PHE A 39 -10.05 43.11 18.80
CA PHE A 39 -10.48 41.78 18.35
C PHE A 39 -10.24 40.71 19.42
N GLN A 40 -9.03 40.63 19.96
CA GLN A 40 -8.70 39.62 20.97
C GLN A 40 -9.51 39.83 22.27
N LYS A 41 -9.73 41.09 22.69
CA LYS A 41 -10.63 41.42 23.81
C LYS A 41 -12.08 41.05 23.53
N ALA A 42 -12.60 41.37 22.36
CA ALA A 42 -13.97 41.03 21.98
C ALA A 42 -14.19 39.51 21.88
N ILE A 43 -13.24 38.78 21.29
CA ILE A 43 -13.25 37.30 21.25
C ILE A 43 -13.17 36.72 22.67
N ALA A 44 -12.40 37.32 23.59
CA ALA A 44 -12.37 36.90 24.99
C ALA A 44 -13.73 37.12 25.67
N VAL A 45 -14.36 38.29 25.49
CA VAL A 45 -15.69 38.60 26.07
C VAL A 45 -16.77 37.66 25.52
N TRP A 46 -16.84 37.46 24.20
CA TRP A 46 -17.79 36.52 23.58
C TRP A 46 -17.54 35.06 23.96
N ARG A 47 -16.30 34.69 24.32
CA ARG A 47 -15.99 33.37 24.91
C ARG A 47 -16.39 33.25 26.38
N SER A 48 -16.28 34.30 27.19
CA SER A 48 -16.73 34.27 28.59
C SER A 48 -18.26 34.34 28.73
N ILE A 49 -18.95 34.95 27.76
CA ILE A 49 -20.43 34.94 27.69
C ILE A 49 -20.96 33.54 27.35
N ASP A 50 -20.21 32.75 26.55
CA ASP A 50 -20.64 31.47 25.94
C ASP A 50 -22.12 31.46 25.56
N LEU A 51 -22.44 32.08 24.42
CA LEU A 51 -23.80 32.16 23.88
C LEU A 51 -24.50 30.77 23.83
N SER A 52 -23.74 29.68 23.68
CA SER A 52 -24.28 28.32 23.59
C SER A 52 -24.65 27.69 24.93
N SER A 53 -24.09 28.21 26.03
CA SER A 53 -24.46 27.88 27.40
C SER A 53 -25.55 28.84 27.88
N LEU A 54 -25.36 30.15 27.67
CA LEU A 54 -26.33 31.19 28.01
C LEU A 54 -27.69 30.96 27.34
N GLN A 55 -27.73 30.53 26.07
CA GLN A 55 -28.99 30.18 25.41
C GLN A 55 -29.70 29.02 26.11
N LYS A 56 -29.00 27.94 26.47
CA LYS A 56 -29.61 26.78 27.16
C LYS A 56 -30.11 27.13 28.55
N GLN A 57 -29.39 28.02 29.25
CA GLN A 57 -29.82 28.57 30.54
C GLN A 57 -31.09 29.40 30.34
N LEU A 58 -31.12 30.29 29.35
CA LEU A 58 -32.28 31.12 29.01
C LEU A 58 -33.50 30.29 28.58
N ASP A 59 -33.31 29.22 27.80
CA ASP A 59 -34.37 28.29 27.38
C ASP A 59 -34.98 27.59 28.61
N ALA A 60 -34.15 27.13 29.55
CA ALA A 60 -34.58 26.53 30.81
C ALA A 60 -35.30 27.56 31.70
N GLU A 61 -34.73 28.75 31.89
CA GLU A 61 -35.33 29.83 32.67
C GLU A 61 -36.67 30.31 32.09
N ALA A 62 -36.79 30.39 30.76
CA ALA A 62 -38.04 30.71 30.07
C ALA A 62 -39.10 29.62 30.27
N SER A 63 -38.70 28.34 30.25
CA SER A 63 -39.62 27.24 30.55
C SER A 63 -40.16 27.31 31.98
N GLU A 64 -39.32 27.69 32.95
CA GLU A 64 -39.72 27.84 34.35
C GLU A 64 -40.61 29.09 34.56
N ILE A 65 -40.35 30.18 33.85
CA ILE A 65 -41.24 31.35 33.84
C ILE A 65 -42.63 30.96 33.30
N ILE A 66 -42.71 30.09 32.29
CA ILE A 66 -43.98 29.58 31.76
C ILE A 66 -44.69 28.66 32.76
N THR A 67 -43.98 27.77 33.48
CA THR A 67 -44.61 26.96 34.54
C THR A 67 -45.09 27.83 35.69
N ASN A 68 -44.29 28.79 36.14
CA ASN A 68 -44.66 29.69 37.24
C ASN A 68 -45.87 30.57 36.86
N GLN A 69 -45.96 31.06 35.61
CA GLN A 69 -47.16 31.74 35.10
C GLN A 69 -48.40 30.83 35.06
N ARG A 70 -48.24 29.55 34.71
CA ARG A 70 -49.32 28.56 34.74
C ARG A 70 -49.81 28.34 36.17
N ASP A 71 -48.88 28.26 37.12
CA ASP A 71 -49.16 27.90 38.50
C ASP A 71 -49.76 29.08 39.28
N ASP A 72 -49.30 30.31 39.02
CA ASP A 72 -49.98 31.56 39.41
C ASP A 72 -51.46 31.58 38.96
N LEU A 73 -51.78 31.02 37.79
CA LEU A 73 -53.15 30.92 37.27
C LEU A 73 -53.96 29.75 37.89
N VAL A 74 -53.29 28.70 38.39
CA VAL A 74 -53.93 27.60 39.13
C VAL A 74 -54.23 28.05 40.55
N GLU A 75 -53.25 28.60 41.27
CA GLU A 75 -53.44 29.08 42.64
C GLU A 75 -54.46 30.22 42.73
N ARG A 76 -54.49 31.13 41.74
CA ARG A 76 -55.54 32.15 41.65
C ARG A 76 -56.95 31.54 41.57
N LYS A 77 -57.11 30.42 40.85
CA LYS A 77 -58.39 29.69 40.76
C LYS A 77 -58.68 28.96 42.05
N GLU A 78 -57.69 28.33 42.68
CA GLU A 78 -57.86 27.68 43.98
C GLU A 78 -58.27 28.65 45.08
N VAL A 79 -57.60 29.80 45.21
CA VAL A 79 -57.94 30.83 46.19
C VAL A 79 -59.34 31.37 45.92
N ALA A 80 -59.69 31.65 44.65
CA ALA A 80 -61.05 32.07 44.29
C ALA A 80 -62.11 30.99 44.63
N GLN A 81 -61.81 29.71 44.44
CA GLN A 81 -62.71 28.60 44.78
C GLN A 81 -62.82 28.40 46.30
N LYS A 82 -61.70 28.44 47.05
CA LYS A 82 -61.65 28.42 48.52
C LYS A 82 -62.48 29.57 49.11
N THR A 83 -62.38 30.78 48.55
CA THR A 83 -63.24 31.93 48.92
C THR A 83 -64.72 31.70 48.61
N LYS A 84 -65.02 31.10 47.45
CA LYS A 84 -66.40 30.77 47.02
C LYS A 84 -67.04 29.69 47.90
N ASP A 85 -66.26 28.73 48.39
CA ASP A 85 -66.75 27.66 49.25
C ASP A 85 -66.84 28.10 50.72
N PHE A 86 -65.87 28.87 51.21
CA PHE A 86 -65.94 29.55 52.52
C PHE A 86 -67.22 30.39 52.67
N ARG A 87 -67.66 31.05 51.58
CA ARG A 87 -68.92 31.81 51.57
C ARG A 87 -70.19 30.94 51.77
N LYS A 88 -70.14 29.64 51.48
CA LYS A 88 -71.27 28.69 51.63
C LYS A 88 -71.38 28.07 53.03
N LEU A 89 -70.30 28.09 53.81
CA LEU A 89 -70.21 27.45 55.13
C LEU A 89 -71.20 28.04 56.15
N SER A 90 -71.50 27.32 57.23
CA SER A 90 -72.21 27.92 58.37
C SER A 90 -71.30 28.91 59.10
N ASP A 91 -71.86 29.83 59.90
CA ASP A 91 -71.03 30.84 60.60
C ASP A 91 -70.12 30.24 61.69
N SER A 92 -70.45 29.04 62.18
CA SER A 92 -69.56 28.24 63.04
C SER A 92 -68.35 27.72 62.25
N ASP A 93 -68.58 27.15 61.07
CA ASP A 93 -67.50 26.57 60.25
C ASP A 93 -66.63 27.66 59.62
N LYS A 94 -67.21 28.83 59.29
CA LYS A 94 -66.46 30.02 58.89
C LYS A 94 -65.46 30.46 59.96
N LEU A 95 -65.80 30.38 61.25
CA LEU A 95 -64.88 30.72 62.35
C LEU A 95 -63.69 29.73 62.46
N ALA A 96 -63.89 28.47 62.08
CA ALA A 96 -62.80 27.50 61.97
C ALA A 96 -61.92 27.77 60.74
N GLU A 97 -62.54 27.89 59.56
CA GLU A 97 -61.84 27.93 58.26
C GLU A 97 -61.19 29.27 57.90
N TYR A 98 -61.52 30.38 58.59
CA TYR A 98 -61.01 31.71 58.19
C TYR A 98 -59.47 31.77 58.16
N LYS A 99 -58.80 31.04 59.08
CA LYS A 99 -57.34 30.96 59.15
C LYS A 99 -56.76 30.19 57.96
N GLY A 100 -57.45 29.14 57.50
CA GLY A 100 -57.08 28.39 56.29
C GLY A 100 -57.19 29.27 55.04
N LEU A 101 -58.30 30.02 54.91
CA LEU A 101 -58.49 30.94 53.80
C LEU A 101 -57.45 32.08 53.79
N LEU A 102 -57.21 32.72 54.94
CA LEU A 102 -56.20 33.79 55.05
C LEU A 102 -54.79 33.27 54.72
N LYS A 103 -54.44 32.05 55.16
CA LYS A 103 -53.16 31.43 54.82
C LYS A 103 -53.04 31.13 53.33
N ALA A 104 -54.11 30.70 52.66
CA ALA A 104 -54.12 30.49 51.21
C ALA A 104 -53.91 31.81 50.43
N TYR A 105 -54.52 32.92 50.86
CA TYR A 105 -54.25 34.24 50.29
C TYR A 105 -52.80 34.69 50.51
N GLN A 106 -52.23 34.45 51.70
CA GLN A 106 -50.84 34.78 52.00
C GLN A 106 -49.88 34.00 51.10
N GLN A 107 -50.05 32.67 50.98
CA GLN A 107 -49.22 31.81 50.13
C GLN A 107 -49.23 32.27 48.66
N PHE A 108 -50.40 32.57 48.11
CA PHE A 108 -50.55 33.08 46.74
C PHE A 108 -49.85 34.43 46.51
N ILE A 109 -49.89 35.33 47.50
CA ILE A 109 -49.17 36.62 47.45
C ILE A 109 -47.66 36.40 47.51
N ASP A 110 -47.18 35.50 48.38
CA ASP A 110 -45.77 35.17 48.53
C ASP A 110 -45.21 34.48 47.28
N HIS A 111 -45.96 33.56 46.66
CA HIS A 111 -45.58 32.90 45.41
C HIS A 111 -45.45 33.90 44.26
N ILE A 112 -46.45 34.75 44.00
CA ILE A 112 -46.35 35.82 42.99
C ILE A 112 -45.18 36.78 43.29
N SER A 113 -44.98 37.14 44.56
CA SER A 113 -43.87 38.00 44.99
C SER A 113 -42.50 37.38 44.71
N ASN A 114 -42.35 36.07 44.92
CA ASN A 114 -41.09 35.35 44.74
C ASN A 114 -40.84 34.99 43.27
N HIS A 115 -41.87 34.58 42.51
CA HIS A 115 -41.80 34.42 41.06
C HIS A 115 -41.36 35.73 40.40
N ARG A 116 -42.00 36.87 40.74
CA ARG A 116 -41.62 38.18 40.21
C ARG A 116 -40.13 38.50 40.46
N LYS A 117 -39.65 38.33 41.70
CA LYS A 117 -38.23 38.56 42.04
C LYS A 117 -37.29 37.64 41.26
N SER A 118 -37.66 36.37 41.10
CA SER A 118 -36.90 35.39 40.30
C SER A 118 -36.75 35.87 38.85
N THR A 119 -37.86 36.26 38.21
CA THR A 119 -37.89 36.74 36.82
C THR A 119 -37.14 38.08 36.65
N GLU A 120 -37.29 39.03 37.59
CA GLU A 120 -36.52 40.29 37.57
C GLU A 120 -35.02 40.03 37.77
N SER A 121 -34.63 39.11 38.65
CA SER A 121 -33.23 38.72 38.87
C SER A 121 -32.60 38.04 37.66
N ARG A 122 -33.34 37.16 36.97
CA ARG A 122 -32.91 36.47 35.75
C ARG A 122 -32.70 37.45 34.59
N PHE A 123 -33.67 38.33 34.37
CA PHE A 123 -33.56 39.38 33.35
C PHE A 123 -32.33 40.26 33.56
N LEU A 124 -32.05 40.69 34.80
CA LEU A 124 -30.87 41.49 35.12
C LEU A 124 -29.56 40.70 34.94
N ASN A 125 -29.53 39.41 35.26
CA ASN A 125 -28.38 38.54 35.00
C ASN A 125 -28.03 38.50 33.50
N VAL A 126 -29.03 38.25 32.64
CA VAL A 126 -28.87 38.21 31.17
C VAL A 126 -28.50 39.58 30.61
N TYR A 127 -29.11 40.65 31.11
CA TYR A 127 -28.79 42.03 30.70
C TYR A 127 -27.35 42.41 31.01
N ASN A 128 -26.82 42.05 32.18
CA ASN A 128 -25.43 42.33 32.54
C ASN A 128 -24.45 41.66 31.57
N HIS A 129 -24.62 40.35 31.31
CA HIS A 129 -23.76 39.59 30.39
C HIS A 129 -23.78 40.13 28.95
N LEU A 130 -24.90 40.69 28.48
CA LEU A 130 -25.03 41.27 27.15
C LEU A 130 -24.62 42.76 27.09
N SER A 131 -24.69 43.50 28.20
CA SER A 131 -24.36 44.94 28.21
C SER A 131 -22.86 45.23 28.17
N GLU A 132 -22.02 44.27 28.59
CA GLU A 132 -20.55 44.33 28.46
C GLU A 132 -20.04 43.78 27.11
N ALA A 133 -20.93 43.25 26.26
CA ALA A 133 -20.57 42.60 25.00
C ALA A 133 -20.33 43.60 23.85
N PRO A 134 -19.15 43.63 23.22
CA PRO A 134 -18.90 44.48 22.05
C PRO A 134 -19.60 43.93 20.80
N ASP A 135 -20.10 44.81 19.94
CA ASP A 135 -20.83 44.47 18.70
C ASP A 135 -20.01 43.52 17.80
N PRO A 136 -20.54 42.33 17.44
CA PRO A 136 -19.85 41.39 16.56
C PRO A 136 -19.84 41.81 15.08
N TYR A 137 -20.70 42.72 14.63
CA TYR A 137 -20.83 43.05 13.20
C TYR A 137 -19.55 43.65 12.59
N PRO A 138 -18.91 44.68 13.18
CA PRO A 138 -17.66 45.23 12.66
C PRO A 138 -16.49 44.23 12.69
N LEU A 139 -16.54 43.25 13.60
CA LEU A 139 -15.53 42.19 13.70
C LEU A 139 -15.69 41.15 12.57
N LEU A 140 -16.93 40.86 12.17
CA LEU A 140 -17.20 40.00 11.02
C LEU A 140 -16.81 40.70 9.72
N GLU A 141 -17.12 41.98 9.57
CA GLU A 141 -16.71 42.79 8.41
C GLU A 141 -15.17 42.83 8.25
N ALA A 142 -14.44 43.18 9.31
CA ALA A 142 -12.98 43.25 9.27
C ALA A 142 -12.28 41.88 9.11
N THR A 143 -12.90 40.77 9.53
CA THR A 143 -12.37 39.41 9.22
C THR A 143 -12.61 39.01 7.77
N ILE A 144 -13.72 39.43 7.15
CA ILE A 144 -13.97 39.24 5.72
C ILE A 144 -12.96 40.05 4.90
N ASP A 145 -12.74 41.32 5.24
CA ASP A 145 -11.75 42.17 4.57
C ASP A 145 -10.33 41.61 4.73
N SER A 146 -9.93 41.17 5.92
CA SER A 146 -8.63 40.53 6.15
C SER A 146 -8.46 39.22 5.36
N LEU A 147 -9.53 38.45 5.19
CA LEU A 147 -9.50 37.20 4.41
C LEU A 147 -9.40 37.49 2.90
N VAL A 148 -10.14 38.50 2.40
CA VAL A 148 -10.12 38.94 1.00
C VAL A 148 -8.78 39.58 0.63
N GLN A 149 -8.16 40.31 1.57
CA GLN A 149 -6.83 40.92 1.40
C GLN A 149 -5.67 39.94 1.66
N SER A 150 -5.95 38.70 2.08
CA SER A 150 -4.90 37.72 2.37
C SER A 150 -4.08 37.35 1.13
N GLU A 151 -2.75 37.32 1.28
CA GLU A 151 -1.82 37.04 0.18
C GLU A 151 -2.07 35.64 -0.42
N ASP A 152 -2.48 34.67 0.41
CA ASP A 152 -2.78 33.31 0.00
C ASP A 152 -3.95 33.20 -0.98
N VAL A 153 -5.03 33.99 -0.81
CA VAL A 153 -6.16 33.99 -1.77
C VAL A 153 -5.71 34.53 -3.13
N SER A 154 -4.87 35.58 -3.13
CA SER A 154 -4.26 36.11 -4.36
C SER A 154 -3.32 35.10 -5.03
N ARG A 155 -2.45 34.44 -4.24
CA ARG A 155 -1.48 33.44 -4.72
C ARG A 155 -2.16 32.20 -5.27
N LEU A 156 -3.10 31.61 -4.54
CA LEU A 156 -3.90 30.48 -5.01
C LEU A 156 -4.68 30.82 -6.29
N THR A 157 -5.21 32.03 -6.42
CA THR A 157 -5.86 32.50 -7.66
C THR A 157 -4.86 32.58 -8.82
N SER A 158 -3.66 33.12 -8.58
CA SER A 158 -2.60 33.19 -9.59
C SER A 158 -2.09 31.80 -10.02
N GLU A 159 -1.97 30.87 -9.08
CA GLU A 159 -1.58 29.49 -9.33
C GLU A 159 -2.66 28.73 -10.09
N ASN A 160 -3.94 28.88 -9.72
CA ASN A 160 -5.06 28.27 -10.44
C ASN A 160 -5.10 28.74 -11.90
N ASN A 161 -4.85 30.03 -12.15
CA ASN A 161 -4.73 30.58 -13.50
C ASN A 161 -3.50 30.03 -14.25
N SER A 162 -2.34 29.94 -13.60
CA SER A 162 -1.12 29.33 -14.17
C SER A 162 -1.39 27.87 -14.57
N LEU A 163 -1.95 27.07 -13.66
CA LEU A 163 -2.34 25.68 -13.90
C LEU A 163 -3.33 25.56 -15.08
N ARG A 164 -4.36 26.41 -15.16
CA ARG A 164 -5.28 26.45 -16.32
C ARG A 164 -4.54 26.70 -17.64
N THR A 165 -3.57 27.62 -17.68
CA THR A 165 -2.80 27.87 -18.93
C THR A 165 -1.89 26.69 -19.30
N THR A 166 -1.27 26.02 -18.32
CA THR A 166 -0.46 24.81 -18.60
C THR A 166 -1.31 23.63 -19.05
N VAL A 167 -2.50 23.42 -18.46
CA VAL A 167 -3.47 22.42 -18.92
C VAL A 167 -3.91 22.71 -20.37
N ALA A 168 -4.34 23.94 -20.67
CA ALA A 168 -4.75 24.32 -22.02
C ALA A 168 -3.63 24.10 -23.06
N ARG A 169 -2.37 24.41 -22.71
CA ARG A 169 -1.20 24.15 -23.55
C ARG A 169 -0.97 22.65 -23.77
N LEU A 170 -1.06 21.83 -22.73
CA LEU A 170 -0.89 20.38 -22.81
C LEU A 170 -2.01 19.72 -23.62
N THR A 171 -3.26 20.16 -23.47
CA THR A 171 -4.40 19.71 -24.30
C THR A 171 -4.16 20.03 -25.78
N SER A 172 -3.71 21.25 -26.10
CA SER A 172 -3.37 21.62 -27.49
C SER A 172 -2.20 20.80 -28.06
N GLN A 173 -1.19 20.48 -27.24
CA GLN A 173 -0.09 19.60 -27.63
C GLN A 173 -0.55 18.17 -27.89
N ASN A 174 -1.44 17.61 -27.05
CA ASN A 174 -2.03 16.30 -27.27
C ASN A 174 -2.85 16.25 -28.56
N GLN A 175 -3.72 17.23 -28.81
CA GLN A 175 -4.50 17.32 -30.06
C GLN A 175 -3.62 17.38 -31.32
N ASN A 176 -2.48 18.07 -31.24
CA ASN A 176 -1.50 18.10 -32.34
C ASN A 176 -0.85 16.73 -32.56
N LEU A 177 -0.46 16.04 -31.47
CA LEU A 177 0.10 14.69 -31.53
C LEU A 177 -0.92 13.65 -32.03
N GLU A 178 -2.18 13.74 -31.61
CA GLU A 178 -3.29 12.89 -32.07
C GLU A 178 -3.52 13.05 -33.58
N SER A 179 -3.64 14.30 -34.06
CA SER A 179 -3.75 14.58 -35.51
C SER A 179 -2.56 14.00 -36.29
N ARG A 180 -1.34 14.18 -35.77
CA ARG A 180 -0.12 13.68 -36.42
C ARG A 180 -0.01 12.16 -36.40
N ILE A 181 -0.51 11.50 -35.36
CA ILE A 181 -0.64 10.04 -35.29
C ILE A 181 -1.64 9.55 -36.34
N ASP A 182 -2.77 10.22 -36.50
CA ASP A 182 -3.77 9.84 -37.51
C ASP A 182 -3.30 10.10 -38.95
N ASP A 183 -2.53 11.15 -39.21
CA ASP A 183 -1.88 11.36 -40.50
C ASP A 183 -0.82 10.28 -40.81
N LEU A 184 -0.03 9.86 -39.80
CA LEU A 184 0.89 8.73 -39.95
C LEU A 184 0.16 7.40 -40.18
N LYS A 185 -0.98 7.14 -39.54
CA LYS A 185 -1.84 5.97 -39.84
C LYS A 185 -2.37 6.02 -41.27
N ARG A 186 -2.81 7.19 -41.76
CA ARG A 186 -3.26 7.39 -43.15
C ARG A 186 -2.12 7.14 -44.15
N GLU A 187 -0.90 7.59 -43.82
CA GLU A 187 0.28 7.35 -44.66
C GLU A 187 0.70 5.88 -44.68
N SER A 188 0.71 5.19 -43.53
CA SER A 188 0.94 3.74 -43.46
C SER A 188 -0.09 3.00 -44.31
N SER A 189 -1.38 3.21 -44.05
CA SER A 189 -2.45 2.53 -44.76
C SER A 189 -2.41 2.77 -46.28
N ARG A 190 -1.93 3.93 -46.75
CA ARG A 190 -1.66 4.14 -48.19
C ARG A 190 -0.54 3.24 -48.69
N LYS A 191 0.61 3.20 -48.01
CA LYS A 191 1.74 2.34 -48.38
C LYS A 191 1.39 0.85 -48.31
N ASP A 192 0.60 0.44 -47.33
CA ASP A 192 0.10 -0.93 -47.18
C ASP A 192 -0.82 -1.30 -48.37
N ASN A 193 -1.73 -0.40 -48.77
CA ASN A 193 -2.57 -0.58 -49.96
C ASN A 193 -1.78 -0.55 -51.28
N GLU A 194 -0.74 0.27 -51.38
CA GLU A 194 0.16 0.32 -52.55
C GLU A 194 1.01 -0.96 -52.66
N ALA A 195 1.51 -1.48 -51.54
CA ALA A 195 2.23 -2.75 -51.46
C ALA A 195 1.32 -3.94 -51.81
N ASN A 196 0.09 -3.99 -51.28
CA ASN A 196 -0.88 -5.03 -51.60
C ASN A 196 -1.23 -5.04 -53.11
N ARG A 197 -1.40 -3.86 -53.73
CA ARG A 197 -1.62 -3.74 -55.20
C ARG A 197 -0.39 -4.12 -56.04
N ALA A 198 0.82 -3.97 -55.50
CA ALA A 198 2.04 -4.44 -56.14
C ALA A 198 2.19 -5.96 -56.04
N LEU A 199 1.78 -6.54 -54.91
CA LEU A 199 1.71 -7.99 -54.71
C LEU A 199 0.64 -8.64 -55.60
N GLU A 200 -0.57 -8.10 -55.61
CA GLU A 200 -1.70 -8.54 -56.46
C GLU A 200 -1.28 -8.63 -57.94
N LYS A 201 -0.63 -7.59 -58.47
CA LYS A 201 -0.09 -7.59 -59.85
C LYS A 201 1.07 -8.58 -60.08
N ALA A 202 1.87 -8.86 -59.04
CA ALA A 202 2.92 -9.88 -59.14
C ALA A 202 2.30 -11.29 -59.14
N GLU A 203 1.25 -11.51 -58.34
CA GLU A 203 0.48 -12.76 -58.31
C GLU A 203 -0.26 -12.99 -59.63
N GLU A 204 -0.93 -11.97 -60.19
CA GLU A 204 -1.49 -11.99 -61.56
C GLU A 204 -0.40 -12.36 -62.60
N GLY A 205 0.77 -11.73 -62.52
CA GLY A 205 1.90 -12.00 -63.43
C GLY A 205 2.45 -13.42 -63.32
N PHE A 206 2.61 -13.94 -62.09
CA PHE A 206 3.02 -15.33 -61.87
C PHE A 206 1.95 -16.32 -62.32
N GLN A 207 0.67 -16.03 -62.09
CA GLN A 207 -0.46 -16.85 -62.55
C GLN A 207 -0.49 -16.93 -64.07
N ALA A 208 -0.35 -15.80 -64.78
CA ALA A 208 -0.27 -15.78 -66.24
C ALA A 208 0.92 -16.59 -66.79
N VAL A 209 2.10 -16.50 -66.16
CA VAL A 209 3.27 -17.31 -66.53
C VAL A 209 3.07 -18.81 -66.22
N LEU A 210 2.35 -19.15 -65.15
CA LEU A 210 1.99 -20.54 -64.85
C LEU A 210 0.98 -21.09 -65.87
N GLU A 211 -0.03 -20.30 -66.26
CA GLU A 211 -1.02 -20.65 -67.28
C GLU A 211 -0.41 -20.79 -68.68
N GLU A 212 0.50 -19.88 -69.07
CA GLU A 212 1.25 -20.02 -70.32
C GLU A 212 2.12 -21.29 -70.27
N ARG A 213 2.74 -21.59 -69.11
CA ARG A 213 3.57 -22.78 -68.94
C ARG A 213 2.74 -24.07 -68.96
N THR A 214 1.55 -24.13 -68.38
CA THR A 214 0.66 -25.31 -68.47
C THR A 214 0.13 -25.48 -69.89
N ALA A 215 -0.32 -24.42 -70.55
CA ALA A 215 -0.73 -24.46 -71.95
C ALA A 215 0.41 -24.96 -72.88
N ASN A 216 1.64 -24.51 -72.65
CA ASN A 216 2.84 -24.99 -73.34
C ASN A 216 3.16 -26.47 -73.04
N TRP A 217 2.84 -26.99 -71.85
CA TRP A 217 2.97 -28.43 -71.55
C TRP A 217 1.87 -29.25 -72.22
N GLU A 218 0.61 -28.82 -72.15
CA GLU A 218 -0.50 -29.49 -72.86
C GLU A 218 -0.27 -29.50 -74.38
N ALA A 219 0.24 -28.42 -74.96
CA ALA A 219 0.56 -28.36 -76.39
C ALA A 219 1.68 -29.36 -76.76
N LYS A 220 2.69 -29.52 -75.89
CA LYS A 220 3.73 -30.55 -76.06
C LYS A 220 3.14 -31.96 -75.95
N GLU A 221 2.30 -32.21 -74.94
CA GLU A 221 1.62 -33.48 -74.72
C GLU A 221 0.74 -33.86 -75.92
N ARG A 222 -0.12 -32.95 -76.40
CA ARG A 222 -0.88 -33.11 -77.65
C ARG A 222 0.04 -33.45 -78.84
N SER A 223 1.14 -32.71 -79.02
CA SER A 223 2.10 -33.00 -80.10
C SER A 223 2.85 -34.35 -79.97
N LEU A 224 2.89 -34.94 -78.76
CA LEU A 224 3.46 -36.27 -78.52
C LEU A 224 2.41 -37.35 -78.76
N LEU A 225 1.16 -37.12 -78.36
CA LEU A 225 0.02 -37.98 -78.68
C LEU A 225 -0.20 -38.06 -80.20
N ASP A 226 -0.16 -36.93 -80.92
CA ASP A 226 -0.26 -36.88 -82.39
C ASP A 226 0.88 -37.66 -83.06
N LYS A 227 2.11 -37.61 -82.51
CA LYS A 227 3.26 -38.37 -83.01
C LYS A 227 3.12 -39.86 -82.75
N ILE A 228 2.60 -40.25 -81.57
CA ILE A 228 2.30 -41.64 -81.24
C ILE A 228 1.22 -42.14 -82.21
N GLU A 229 0.13 -41.39 -82.42
CA GLU A 229 -0.94 -41.80 -83.33
C GLU A 229 -0.46 -41.88 -84.79
N HIS A 230 0.39 -40.95 -85.25
CA HIS A 230 1.03 -41.03 -86.55
C HIS A 230 1.96 -42.24 -86.67
N GLN A 231 2.78 -42.54 -85.68
CA GLN A 231 3.60 -43.76 -85.65
C GLN A 231 2.72 -45.03 -85.67
N ASP A 232 1.58 -45.00 -84.99
CA ASP A 232 0.62 -46.09 -84.95
C ASP A 232 -0.08 -46.30 -86.31
N ARG A 233 -0.37 -45.20 -87.06
CA ARG A 233 -0.79 -45.26 -88.48
C ARG A 233 0.31 -45.83 -89.37
N VAL A 234 1.54 -45.31 -89.28
CA VAL A 234 2.70 -45.80 -90.05
C VAL A 234 3.00 -47.28 -89.74
N LEU A 235 2.82 -47.75 -88.50
CA LEU A 235 2.96 -49.17 -88.15
C LEU A 235 1.83 -50.04 -88.70
N LYS A 236 0.61 -49.51 -88.88
CA LYS A 236 -0.50 -50.20 -89.57
C LYS A 236 -0.23 -50.27 -91.08
N GLU A 237 0.22 -49.15 -91.67
CA GLU A 237 0.61 -49.05 -93.08
C GLU A 237 1.82 -49.95 -93.39
N GLN A 238 2.87 -49.96 -92.56
CA GLN A 238 4.03 -50.83 -92.73
C GLN A 238 3.66 -52.32 -92.63
N LYS A 239 2.73 -52.70 -91.75
CA LYS A 239 2.21 -54.08 -91.71
C LYS A 239 1.51 -54.46 -93.02
N ALA A 240 0.67 -53.58 -93.56
CA ALA A 240 0.02 -53.77 -94.85
C ALA A 240 1.03 -53.77 -96.03
N HIS A 241 2.05 -52.91 -95.99
CA HIS A 241 3.12 -52.87 -96.99
C HIS A 241 4.04 -54.09 -96.93
N TYR A 242 4.31 -54.66 -95.76
CA TYR A 242 4.99 -55.97 -95.64
C TYR A 242 4.13 -57.08 -96.26
N GLU A 243 2.82 -57.10 -95.98
CA GLU A 243 1.89 -58.07 -96.57
C GLU A 243 1.78 -57.93 -98.11
N ALA A 244 1.91 -56.70 -98.64
CA ALA A 244 1.90 -56.43 -100.07
C ALA A 244 3.25 -56.67 -100.76
N SER A 245 4.37 -56.32 -100.10
CA SER A 245 5.73 -56.51 -100.63
C SER A 245 6.07 -58.00 -100.81
N LEU A 246 5.58 -58.84 -99.89
CA LEU A 246 5.62 -60.31 -99.98
C LEU A 246 4.94 -60.87 -101.25
N ARG A 247 4.15 -60.05 -101.97
CA ARG A 247 3.47 -60.40 -103.23
C ARG A 247 4.16 -59.84 -104.49
N MET A 248 5.22 -59.01 -104.37
CA MET A 248 5.70 -58.14 -105.47
C MET A 248 7.18 -58.28 -105.87
N GLY A 249 8.11 -58.64 -104.98
CA GLY A 249 9.56 -58.50 -105.25
C GLY A 249 10.16 -59.51 -106.23
N LYS A 250 10.22 -59.20 -107.55
CA LYS A 250 10.72 -60.17 -108.57
C LYS A 250 11.43 -59.64 -109.86
N VAL A 251 11.69 -58.33 -110.11
CA VAL A 251 12.03 -57.81 -111.49
C VAL A 251 12.98 -56.55 -111.64
N SER A 252 14.14 -56.68 -112.35
CA SER A 252 14.91 -55.74 -113.29
C SER A 252 15.92 -54.57 -112.87
N GLU A 253 16.88 -54.16 -113.76
CA GLU A 253 18.08 -53.21 -113.58
C GLU A 253 18.83 -52.66 -114.90
N GLY A 254 19.63 -51.52 -114.94
CA GLY A 254 20.56 -50.92 -116.04
C GLY A 254 20.68 -49.32 -116.12
N GLY A 255 21.52 -48.46 -116.81
CA GLY A 255 22.77 -48.31 -117.71
C GLY A 255 22.82 -46.88 -118.47
N ASP A 256 23.79 -46.16 -119.15
CA ASP A 256 25.30 -46.02 -119.44
C ASP A 256 25.71 -44.63 -120.21
N ASP A 257 26.99 -44.29 -120.64
CA ASP A 257 27.52 -42.93 -121.16
C ASP A 257 28.80 -42.87 -122.15
N GLU A 258 29.14 -41.77 -122.92
CA GLU A 258 30.49 -41.30 -123.50
C GLU A 258 30.53 -40.07 -124.53
N PHE A 259 31.43 -39.03 -124.40
CA PHE A 259 31.97 -38.11 -125.50
C PHE A 259 33.09 -37.09 -125.07
N ARG A 260 34.27 -36.98 -125.75
CA ARG A 260 35.28 -35.87 -125.57
C ARG A 260 36.20 -35.60 -126.78
N GLY A 261 36.35 -34.33 -127.23
CA GLY A 261 37.38 -33.98 -128.24
C GLY A 261 37.63 -32.50 -128.60
N GLY A 262 36.67 -31.59 -128.46
CA GLY A 262 36.78 -30.21 -128.97
C GLY A 262 37.49 -29.16 -128.08
N ALA A 263 38.16 -29.56 -127.01
CA ALA A 263 38.49 -28.65 -125.91
C ALA A 263 39.66 -27.67 -126.16
N SER A 264 40.79 -28.18 -126.70
CA SER A 264 42.09 -27.48 -126.64
C SER A 264 42.16 -26.11 -127.36
N LEU A 265 41.33 -25.85 -128.38
CA LEU A 265 41.32 -24.55 -129.05
C LEU A 265 40.52 -23.51 -128.25
N ALA A 266 39.39 -23.91 -127.65
CA ALA A 266 38.58 -23.05 -126.81
C ALA A 266 39.32 -22.67 -125.51
N GLU A 267 40.12 -23.58 -124.96
CA GLU A 267 40.97 -23.32 -123.78
C GLU A 267 41.89 -22.11 -123.96
N LEU A 268 42.43 -21.87 -125.16
CA LEU A 268 43.33 -20.73 -125.41
C LEU A 268 42.58 -19.38 -125.45
N GLU A 269 41.40 -19.34 -126.07
CA GLU A 269 40.54 -18.16 -126.15
C GLU A 269 39.94 -17.80 -124.78
N ILE A 270 39.63 -18.82 -123.97
CA ILE A 270 39.24 -18.68 -122.55
C ILE A 270 40.39 -18.04 -121.76
N VAL A 271 41.64 -18.50 -121.93
CA VAL A 271 42.79 -17.93 -121.19
C VAL A 271 43.06 -16.47 -121.55
N SER A 272 42.92 -16.05 -122.82
CA SER A 272 43.07 -14.64 -123.20
C SER A 272 41.94 -13.77 -122.64
N SER A 273 40.68 -14.25 -122.70
CA SER A 273 39.54 -13.48 -122.19
C SER A 273 39.51 -13.42 -120.65
N ASP A 274 39.95 -14.45 -119.93
CA ASP A 274 40.14 -14.38 -118.48
C ASP A 274 41.34 -13.49 -118.09
N LEU A 275 42.36 -13.31 -118.93
CA LEU A 275 43.45 -12.33 -118.69
C LEU A 275 42.93 -10.88 -118.79
N GLU A 276 42.14 -10.55 -119.81
CA GLU A 276 41.48 -9.24 -119.92
C GLU A 276 40.49 -9.01 -118.77
N ARG A 277 39.73 -10.04 -118.40
CA ARG A 277 38.77 -9.99 -117.28
C ARG A 277 39.45 -9.84 -115.91
N THR A 278 40.60 -10.48 -115.70
CA THR A 278 41.36 -10.34 -114.44
C THR A 278 42.08 -9.01 -114.34
N THR A 279 42.60 -8.45 -115.43
CA THR A 279 43.18 -7.08 -115.44
C THR A 279 42.12 -6.00 -115.25
N MET A 280 40.93 -6.13 -115.86
CA MET A 280 39.78 -5.26 -115.58
C MET A 280 39.32 -5.37 -114.11
N ARG A 281 39.33 -6.58 -113.53
CA ARG A 281 39.02 -6.77 -112.11
C ARG A 281 40.10 -6.21 -111.19
N LEU A 282 41.38 -6.24 -111.59
CA LEU A 282 42.48 -5.64 -110.83
C LEU A 282 42.30 -4.12 -110.74
N THR A 283 42.12 -3.44 -111.87
CA THR A 283 41.96 -1.97 -111.89
C THR A 283 40.68 -1.52 -111.17
N GLU A 284 39.59 -2.29 -111.25
CA GLU A 284 38.38 -2.03 -110.45
C GLU A 284 38.65 -2.20 -108.93
N MET A 285 39.44 -3.20 -108.53
CA MET A 285 39.82 -3.42 -107.13
C MET A 285 40.80 -2.36 -106.62
N GLU A 286 41.73 -1.88 -107.45
CA GLU A 286 42.66 -0.79 -107.12
C GLU A 286 41.91 0.53 -106.93
N ASN A 287 41.02 0.89 -107.85
CA ASN A 287 40.14 2.06 -107.74
C ASN A 287 39.24 1.98 -106.49
N ARG A 288 38.65 0.81 -106.19
CA ARG A 288 37.93 0.59 -104.91
C ARG A 288 38.84 0.74 -103.70
N ASN A 289 40.11 0.31 -103.75
CA ASN A 289 41.05 0.46 -102.64
C ASN A 289 41.40 1.94 -102.39
N GLU A 290 41.62 2.70 -103.47
CA GLU A 290 41.85 4.14 -103.40
C GLU A 290 40.62 4.90 -102.92
N GLN A 291 39.42 4.55 -103.41
CA GLN A 291 38.16 5.12 -102.94
C GLN A 291 37.89 4.81 -101.46
N LEU A 292 38.18 3.59 -101.00
CA LEU A 292 38.09 3.21 -99.58
C LEU A 292 39.13 3.96 -98.73
N ARG A 293 40.36 4.17 -99.21
CA ARG A 293 41.38 4.99 -98.54
C ARG A 293 40.94 6.45 -98.43
N ALA A 294 40.34 7.01 -99.47
CA ALA A 294 39.79 8.36 -99.46
C ALA A 294 38.63 8.49 -98.45
N GLN A 295 37.70 7.52 -98.43
CA GLN A 295 36.61 7.47 -97.44
C GLN A 295 37.15 7.30 -96.00
N LEU A 296 38.17 6.47 -95.79
CA LEU A 296 38.76 6.24 -94.47
C LEU A 296 39.53 7.49 -93.99
N ALA A 297 40.26 8.18 -94.87
CA ALA A 297 40.88 9.47 -94.56
C ALA A 297 39.83 10.54 -94.24
N GLN A 298 38.73 10.60 -95.01
CA GLN A 298 37.64 11.53 -94.77
C GLN A 298 36.92 11.24 -93.43
N ALA A 299 36.70 9.96 -93.11
CA ALA A 299 36.15 9.51 -91.84
C ALA A 299 37.08 9.82 -90.64
N LEU A 300 38.40 9.67 -90.80
CA LEU A 300 39.37 10.10 -89.79
C LEU A 300 39.32 11.62 -89.56
N THR A 301 39.19 12.42 -90.62
CA THR A 301 39.06 13.89 -90.46
C THR A 301 37.73 14.31 -89.83
N SER A 302 36.62 13.62 -90.08
CA SER A 302 35.35 13.93 -89.40
C SER A 302 35.32 13.42 -87.96
N GLN A 303 35.94 12.27 -87.67
CA GLN A 303 36.15 11.76 -86.32
C GLN A 303 37.00 12.71 -85.47
N ASN A 304 38.11 13.22 -86.02
CA ASN A 304 38.97 14.19 -85.34
C ASN A 304 38.35 15.61 -85.22
N ALA A 305 37.32 15.93 -86.02
CA ALA A 305 36.54 17.16 -85.87
C ALA A 305 35.39 17.03 -84.85
N ALA A 306 34.92 15.80 -84.60
CA ALA A 306 33.89 15.50 -83.59
C ALA A 306 34.48 15.36 -82.18
N THR A 307 35.70 14.83 -82.04
CA THR A 307 36.35 14.62 -80.73
C THR A 307 36.51 15.90 -79.94
N GLY A 308 36.85 17.04 -80.55
CA GLY A 308 36.96 18.33 -79.83
C GLY A 308 35.64 18.85 -79.22
N LYS A 309 34.48 18.30 -79.60
CA LYS A 309 33.22 18.47 -78.85
C LYS A 309 32.98 17.36 -77.85
N SER A 310 33.29 16.12 -78.24
CA SER A 310 33.19 14.96 -77.35
C SER A 310 34.03 15.09 -76.08
N GLU A 311 35.21 15.73 -76.15
CA GLU A 311 36.07 15.99 -74.98
C GLU A 311 35.39 16.97 -74.02
N GLN A 312 34.83 18.09 -74.53
CA GLN A 312 34.17 19.08 -73.66
C GLN A 312 32.81 18.57 -73.12
N GLU A 313 32.04 17.85 -73.92
CA GLU A 313 30.82 17.17 -73.46
C GLU A 313 31.14 16.07 -72.43
N GLN A 314 32.32 15.44 -72.52
CA GLN A 314 32.78 14.44 -71.55
C GLN A 314 33.37 15.06 -70.27
N GLU A 315 34.05 16.20 -70.35
CA GLU A 315 34.44 16.98 -69.16
C GLU A 315 33.19 17.46 -68.38
N ASP A 316 32.15 17.95 -69.07
CA ASP A 316 30.87 18.33 -68.43
C ASP A 316 30.17 17.10 -67.80
N LEU A 317 30.21 15.93 -68.45
CA LEU A 317 29.69 14.67 -67.88
C LEU A 317 30.49 14.21 -66.65
N ASP A 318 31.82 14.22 -66.69
CA ASP A 318 32.67 13.82 -65.57
C ASP A 318 32.52 14.78 -64.36
N ASN A 319 32.32 16.08 -64.62
CA ASN A 319 31.98 17.06 -63.59
C ASN A 319 30.59 16.78 -62.96
N GLU A 320 29.58 16.44 -63.76
CA GLU A 320 28.25 16.06 -63.25
C GLU A 320 28.30 14.72 -62.49
N VAL A 321 29.09 13.74 -62.95
CA VAL A 321 29.33 12.48 -62.23
C VAL A 321 29.95 12.76 -60.86
N GLN A 322 31.01 13.58 -60.76
CA GLN A 322 31.59 13.98 -59.48
C GLN A 322 30.58 14.73 -58.57
N ARG A 323 29.70 15.54 -59.16
CA ARG A 323 28.61 16.21 -58.43
C ARG A 323 27.59 15.20 -57.90
N LEU A 324 27.22 14.19 -58.69
CA LEU A 324 26.31 13.12 -58.30
C LEU A 324 26.93 12.18 -57.27
N GLU A 325 28.22 11.84 -57.37
CA GLU A 325 28.96 11.05 -56.37
C GLU A 325 29.07 11.78 -55.04
N THR A 326 29.43 13.08 -55.05
CA THR A 326 29.51 13.87 -53.82
C THR A 326 28.14 14.03 -53.16
N VAL A 327 27.08 14.28 -53.94
CA VAL A 327 25.68 14.29 -53.47
C VAL A 327 25.28 12.93 -52.90
N ASN A 328 25.55 11.82 -53.59
CA ASN A 328 25.28 10.46 -53.09
C ASN A 328 26.03 10.18 -51.79
N SER A 329 27.31 10.56 -51.67
CA SER A 329 28.08 10.41 -50.43
C SER A 329 27.44 11.18 -49.26
N ASN A 330 26.86 12.34 -49.54
CA ASN A 330 26.20 13.18 -48.54
C ASN A 330 24.79 12.67 -48.19
N LEU A 331 24.06 12.08 -49.15
CA LEU A 331 22.82 11.36 -48.91
C LEU A 331 23.05 10.11 -48.07
N ILE A 332 24.09 9.31 -48.34
CA ILE A 332 24.48 8.14 -47.53
C ILE A 332 24.80 8.57 -46.09
N LYS A 333 25.68 9.58 -45.90
CA LYS A 333 25.97 10.14 -44.56
C LYS A 333 24.70 10.61 -43.85
N LYS A 334 23.78 11.27 -44.55
CA LYS A 334 22.50 11.73 -43.98
C LYS A 334 21.57 10.56 -43.61
N ILE A 335 21.52 9.53 -44.43
CA ILE A 335 20.77 8.29 -44.16
C ILE A 335 21.34 7.59 -42.92
N ASP A 336 22.65 7.48 -42.79
CA ASP A 336 23.28 6.80 -41.65
C ASP A 336 23.20 7.60 -40.35
N LEU A 337 23.27 8.94 -40.42
CA LEU A 337 22.94 9.82 -39.30
C LEU A 337 21.47 9.67 -38.87
N LEU A 338 20.52 9.62 -39.81
CA LEU A 338 19.10 9.42 -39.51
C LEU A 338 18.81 8.02 -38.95
N LYS A 339 19.51 6.96 -39.44
CA LYS A 339 19.45 5.61 -38.85
C LYS A 339 19.92 5.63 -37.39
N ALA A 340 21.09 6.23 -37.12
CA ALA A 340 21.65 6.31 -35.77
C ALA A 340 20.76 7.14 -34.83
N GLU A 341 20.23 8.28 -35.30
CA GLU A 341 19.27 9.08 -34.54
C GLU A 341 18.00 8.27 -34.23
N ASN A 342 17.44 7.57 -35.22
CA ASN A 342 16.25 6.74 -35.03
C ASN A 342 16.51 5.54 -34.09
N GLU A 343 17.69 4.93 -34.15
CA GLU A 343 18.09 3.87 -33.22
C GLU A 343 18.24 4.40 -31.78
N THR A 344 18.80 5.60 -31.58
CA THR A 344 18.84 6.22 -30.25
C THR A 344 17.44 6.55 -29.71
N LYS A 345 16.55 7.05 -30.57
CA LYS A 345 15.14 7.30 -30.23
C LYS A 345 14.40 6.01 -29.86
N LEU A 346 14.61 4.93 -30.61
CA LEU A 346 14.03 3.62 -30.32
C LEU A 346 14.54 3.06 -28.97
N ARG A 347 15.85 3.13 -28.72
CA ARG A 347 16.47 2.76 -27.43
C ARG A 347 15.98 3.64 -26.27
N ASP A 348 15.60 4.90 -26.51
CA ASP A 348 14.99 5.78 -25.49
C ASP A 348 13.51 5.50 -25.26
N GLN A 349 12.76 5.14 -26.30
CA GLN A 349 11.38 4.67 -26.18
C GLN A 349 11.33 3.35 -25.41
N GLU A 350 12.14 2.36 -25.79
CA GLU A 350 12.26 1.08 -25.09
C GLU A 350 12.68 1.26 -23.61
N ARG A 351 13.60 2.20 -23.32
CA ARG A 351 13.97 2.53 -21.93
C ARG A 351 12.82 3.12 -21.13
N LYS A 352 11.96 3.95 -21.74
CA LYS A 352 10.76 4.54 -21.11
C LYS A 352 9.65 3.51 -20.93
N GLU A 353 9.39 2.69 -21.95
CA GLU A 353 8.44 1.58 -21.92
C GLU A 353 8.77 0.64 -20.75
N ARG A 354 10.01 0.15 -20.67
CA ARG A 354 10.47 -0.71 -19.57
C ARG A 354 10.50 -0.03 -18.20
N LEU A 355 10.45 1.30 -18.12
CA LEU A 355 10.24 2.01 -16.84
C LEU A 355 8.76 2.00 -16.46
N LEU A 356 7.87 2.33 -17.40
CA LEU A 356 6.42 2.30 -17.22
C LEU A 356 5.91 0.88 -16.90
N GLU A 357 6.46 -0.16 -17.54
CA GLU A 357 6.16 -1.56 -17.20
C GLU A 357 6.43 -1.86 -15.72
N ARG A 358 7.58 -1.43 -15.19
CA ARG A 358 7.96 -1.65 -13.79
C ARG A 358 7.09 -0.84 -12.82
N GLU A 359 6.74 0.39 -13.19
CA GLU A 359 5.83 1.23 -12.41
C GLU A 359 4.42 0.62 -12.36
N VAL A 360 3.89 0.20 -13.51
CA VAL A 360 2.62 -0.53 -13.63
C VAL A 360 2.66 -1.83 -12.80
N ASP A 361 3.76 -2.57 -12.80
CA ASP A 361 3.92 -3.79 -11.99
C ASP A 361 4.10 -3.53 -10.48
N MET A 362 4.59 -2.34 -10.09
CA MET A 362 4.58 -1.90 -8.69
C MET A 362 3.16 -1.52 -8.26
N ILE A 363 2.45 -0.72 -9.06
CA ILE A 363 1.06 -0.32 -8.82
C ILE A 363 0.13 -1.55 -8.77
N LYS A 364 0.35 -2.58 -9.61
CA LYS A 364 -0.35 -3.87 -9.51
C LYS A 364 -0.13 -4.55 -8.15
N LYS A 365 1.12 -4.59 -7.65
CA LYS A 365 1.46 -5.21 -6.35
C LYS A 365 0.87 -4.43 -5.19
N GLU A 366 0.96 -3.11 -5.23
CA GLU A 366 0.33 -2.23 -4.24
C GLU A 366 -1.19 -2.39 -4.25
N ARG A 367 -1.83 -2.46 -5.44
CA ARG A 367 -3.25 -2.77 -5.57
C ARG A 367 -3.62 -4.13 -4.98
N THR A 368 -2.79 -5.17 -5.14
CA THR A 368 -3.04 -6.46 -4.47
C THR A 368 -2.90 -6.34 -2.96
N VAL A 369 -1.85 -5.68 -2.44
CA VAL A 369 -1.65 -5.47 -1.00
C VAL A 369 -2.79 -4.65 -0.38
N LEU A 370 -3.28 -3.61 -1.06
CA LEU A 370 -4.44 -2.84 -0.62
C LEU A 370 -5.72 -3.68 -0.67
N LYS A 371 -5.93 -4.46 -1.73
CA LYS A 371 -7.11 -5.36 -1.83
C LYS A 371 -7.11 -6.42 -0.72
N ASP A 372 -5.94 -6.94 -0.36
CA ASP A 372 -5.80 -7.96 0.69
C ASP A 372 -5.90 -7.35 2.10
N LYS A 373 -5.44 -6.10 2.31
CA LYS A 373 -5.77 -5.32 3.52
C LYS A 373 -7.28 -5.08 3.66
N VAL A 374 -7.97 -4.74 2.57
CA VAL A 374 -9.44 -4.54 2.59
C VAL A 374 -10.19 -5.85 2.90
N LYS A 375 -9.72 -7.01 2.40
CA LYS A 375 -10.23 -8.33 2.85
C LYS A 375 -9.98 -8.56 4.34
N ALA A 376 -8.79 -8.21 4.83
CA ALA A 376 -8.42 -8.34 6.25
C ALA A 376 -9.14 -7.35 7.18
N TRP A 377 -10.09 -6.57 6.66
CA TRP A 377 -11.00 -5.70 7.39
C TRP A 377 -12.49 -5.97 7.06
N SER A 378 -12.82 -7.00 6.27
CA SER A 378 -14.23 -7.29 5.92
C SER A 378 -15.05 -7.87 7.07
N ASP A 379 -14.36 -8.37 8.09
CA ASP A 379 -14.88 -8.81 9.39
C ASP A 379 -15.18 -7.65 10.36
N TYR A 380 -14.74 -6.42 10.05
CA TYR A 380 -14.91 -5.26 10.94
C TYR A 380 -16.37 -5.00 11.35
N ASP A 381 -17.33 -5.13 10.43
CA ASP A 381 -18.76 -4.99 10.76
C ASP A 381 -19.32 -6.18 11.55
N GLU A 382 -18.67 -7.35 11.52
CA GLU A 382 -19.04 -8.51 12.35
C GLU A 382 -18.46 -8.37 13.75
N ILE A 383 -17.16 -8.07 13.89
CA ILE A 383 -16.50 -7.72 15.15
C ILE A 383 -17.22 -6.55 15.84
N LYS A 384 -17.68 -5.55 15.08
CA LYS A 384 -18.47 -4.42 15.58
C LYS A 384 -19.86 -4.83 16.05
N ARG A 385 -20.51 -5.82 15.42
CA ARG A 385 -21.77 -6.41 15.95
C ARG A 385 -21.52 -7.24 17.20
N GLU A 386 -20.48 -8.08 17.21
CA GLU A 386 -20.08 -8.85 18.40
C GLU A 386 -19.76 -7.93 19.58
N LEU A 387 -19.02 -6.83 19.36
CA LEU A 387 -18.69 -5.85 20.39
C LEU A 387 -19.90 -5.00 20.81
N GLU A 388 -20.85 -4.75 19.91
CA GLU A 388 -22.12 -4.10 20.24
C GLU A 388 -23.05 -5.03 21.05
N VAL A 389 -23.07 -6.33 20.74
CA VAL A 389 -23.79 -7.36 21.51
C VAL A 389 -23.11 -7.64 22.85
N LEU A 390 -21.78 -7.66 22.92
CA LEU A 390 -21.05 -7.75 24.19
C LEU A 390 -21.31 -6.51 25.05
N LYS A 391 -21.38 -5.31 24.45
CA LYS A 391 -21.77 -4.09 25.17
C LYS A 391 -23.22 -4.20 25.68
N THR A 392 -24.20 -4.60 24.86
CA THR A 392 -25.57 -4.73 25.37
C THR A 392 -25.67 -5.80 26.45
N ILE A 393 -24.98 -6.94 26.33
CA ILE A 393 -24.96 -7.97 27.39
C ILE A 393 -24.28 -7.45 28.66
N GLU A 394 -23.09 -6.85 28.59
CA GLU A 394 -22.33 -6.37 29.76
C GLU A 394 -23.06 -5.27 30.55
N PHE A 395 -23.90 -4.47 29.90
CA PHE A 395 -24.65 -3.39 30.54
C PHE A 395 -26.13 -3.71 30.81
N SER A 396 -26.84 -4.50 29.98
CA SER A 396 -28.26 -4.90 30.20
C SER A 396 -28.41 -5.96 31.29
N THR A 397 -27.45 -6.87 31.45
CA THR A 397 -27.46 -7.86 32.56
C THR A 397 -27.28 -7.22 33.95
N GLY A 398 -27.25 -5.88 34.04
CA GLY A 398 -27.36 -5.11 35.28
C GLY A 398 -28.72 -4.43 35.51
N ASP A 399 -29.65 -4.42 34.54
CA ASP A 399 -30.94 -3.72 34.61
C ASP A 399 -32.16 -4.68 34.69
N ASP A 400 -32.09 -5.84 34.03
CA ASP A 400 -33.20 -6.80 33.86
C ASP A 400 -33.76 -7.45 35.16
N GLU A 401 -33.32 -7.03 36.36
CA GLU A 401 -33.80 -7.56 37.66
C GLU A 401 -34.76 -6.63 38.45
N ASP A 402 -34.91 -5.34 38.08
CA ASP A 402 -35.67 -4.36 38.92
C ASP A 402 -36.89 -3.69 38.25
N ASP A 403 -37.02 -3.67 36.91
CA ASP A 403 -38.01 -2.78 36.22
C ASP A 403 -39.11 -3.51 35.42
N THR A 404 -39.77 -4.50 36.03
CA THR A 404 -41.00 -5.08 35.47
C THR A 404 -42.24 -4.22 35.74
N HIS A 405 -42.38 -3.01 35.16
CA HIS A 405 -43.67 -2.32 34.88
C HIS A 405 -43.53 -0.94 34.19
N ALA A 406 -43.56 -0.86 32.84
CA ALA A 406 -44.19 0.27 32.11
C ALA A 406 -44.34 0.04 30.59
N ASP A 407 -45.58 0.23 30.11
CA ASP A 407 -46.06 0.61 28.75
C ASP A 407 -45.39 0.10 27.45
N GLU A 408 -46.22 -0.50 26.58
CA GLU A 408 -45.92 -0.69 25.16
C GLU A 408 -46.13 0.63 24.40
N THR A 409 -45.11 1.15 23.69
CA THR A 409 -45.34 2.14 22.62
C THR A 409 -44.28 2.00 21.52
N GLU A 410 -44.72 1.70 20.31
CA GLU A 410 -43.86 1.70 19.12
C GLU A 410 -43.45 3.13 18.74
N VAL A 411 -42.14 3.43 18.80
CA VAL A 411 -41.56 4.57 18.05
C VAL A 411 -40.33 4.10 17.28
N ALA A 412 -40.50 3.92 15.98
CA ALA A 412 -39.42 3.48 15.11
C ALA A 412 -38.40 4.60 14.84
N GLY A 413 -37.14 4.32 15.16
CA GLY A 413 -36.00 4.89 14.44
C GLY A 413 -35.54 6.30 14.82
N HIS A 414 -34.71 6.41 15.85
CA HIS A 414 -33.52 7.26 15.71
C HIS A 414 -32.28 6.67 16.39
N GLY A 415 -31.22 6.45 15.59
CA GLY A 415 -29.98 5.88 16.09
C GLY A 415 -29.17 6.88 16.91
N LYS A 416 -29.31 6.84 18.23
CA LYS A 416 -28.23 7.18 19.17
C LYS A 416 -27.88 5.92 19.96
N LYS A 417 -26.69 5.37 19.69
CA LYS A 417 -26.03 4.48 20.64
C LYS A 417 -25.92 5.23 21.96
N GLU A 418 -26.51 4.71 23.02
CA GLU A 418 -26.32 5.27 24.36
C GLU A 418 -24.83 5.39 24.63
N SER A 419 -24.39 6.59 25.02
CA SER A 419 -22.97 6.88 25.09
C SER A 419 -22.33 5.92 26.10
N LEU A 420 -21.09 5.52 25.82
CA LEU A 420 -20.34 4.68 26.77
C LEU A 420 -20.30 5.35 28.15
N GLU A 421 -20.23 6.68 28.18
CA GLU A 421 -20.31 7.53 29.36
C GLU A 421 -21.64 7.39 30.11
N GLN A 422 -22.80 7.37 29.43
CA GLN A 422 -24.12 7.25 30.08
C GLN A 422 -24.30 5.88 30.75
N LEU A 423 -23.89 4.80 30.08
CA LEU A 423 -23.94 3.44 30.62
C LEU A 423 -22.90 3.22 31.72
N LEU A 424 -21.71 3.81 31.61
CA LEU A 424 -20.72 3.83 32.69
C LEU A 424 -21.20 4.66 33.90
N LEU A 425 -21.91 5.78 33.69
CA LEU A 425 -22.50 6.58 34.77
C LEU A 425 -23.62 5.82 35.48
N ALA A 426 -24.49 5.12 34.74
CA ALA A 426 -25.51 4.24 35.32
C ALA A 426 -24.87 3.13 36.17
N ARG A 427 -23.88 2.42 35.62
CA ARG A 427 -23.14 1.37 36.36
C ARG A 427 -22.36 1.92 37.56
N ASN A 428 -21.76 3.11 37.45
CA ASN A 428 -21.06 3.76 38.56
C ASN A 428 -22.04 4.16 39.68
N LYS A 429 -23.23 4.65 39.33
CA LYS A 429 -24.32 4.93 40.27
C LYS A 429 -24.84 3.65 40.94
N LYS A 430 -25.04 2.55 40.19
CA LYS A 430 -25.45 1.26 40.77
C LYS A 430 -24.41 0.70 41.73
N LEU A 431 -23.14 0.65 41.33
CA LEU A 431 -22.02 0.25 42.20
C LEU A 431 -21.89 1.17 43.43
N GLY A 432 -22.18 2.47 43.29
CA GLY A 432 -22.25 3.42 44.41
C GLY A 432 -23.36 3.06 45.39
N ASN A 433 -24.57 2.76 44.90
CA ASN A 433 -25.71 2.32 45.71
C ASN A 433 -25.40 0.99 46.42
N GLU A 434 -24.94 -0.04 45.70
CA GLU A 434 -24.53 -1.33 46.25
C GLU A 434 -23.47 -1.16 47.36
N LEU A 435 -22.47 -0.30 47.13
CA LEU A 435 -21.43 -0.01 48.10
C LEU A 435 -21.94 0.77 49.33
N THR A 436 -22.99 1.60 49.21
CA THR A 436 -23.68 2.17 50.38
C THR A 436 -24.51 1.13 51.13
N VAL A 437 -25.24 0.25 50.45
CA VAL A 437 -26.00 -0.85 51.09
C VAL A 437 -25.08 -1.84 51.80
N LEU A 438 -23.94 -2.18 51.21
CA LEU A 438 -22.91 -3.02 51.83
C LEU A 438 -22.25 -2.34 53.04
N ARG A 439 -22.06 -1.01 53.02
CA ARG A 439 -21.58 -0.26 54.20
C ARG A 439 -22.61 -0.24 55.33
N VAL A 440 -23.88 0.03 55.03
CA VAL A 440 -24.96 0.04 56.04
C VAL A 440 -25.14 -1.36 56.63
N SER A 441 -25.27 -2.39 55.80
CA SER A 441 -25.42 -3.77 56.29
C SER A 441 -24.19 -4.29 57.03
N HIS A 442 -22.96 -3.86 56.68
CA HIS A 442 -21.77 -4.15 57.48
C HIS A 442 -21.81 -3.45 58.85
N GLN A 443 -22.24 -2.18 58.90
CA GLN A 443 -22.40 -1.43 60.15
C GLN A 443 -23.48 -2.06 61.05
N ASP A 444 -24.60 -2.49 60.47
CA ASP A 444 -25.68 -3.21 61.16
C ASP A 444 -25.24 -4.59 61.66
N LEU A 445 -24.37 -5.29 60.92
CA LEU A 445 -23.79 -6.55 61.40
C LEU A 445 -22.79 -6.30 62.54
N SER A 446 -22.01 -5.22 62.44
CA SER A 446 -21.03 -4.83 63.46
C SER A 446 -21.71 -4.40 64.77
N SER A 447 -22.79 -3.63 64.72
CA SER A 447 -23.55 -3.25 65.92
C SER A 447 -24.23 -4.46 66.57
N ARG A 448 -24.82 -5.36 65.78
CA ARG A 448 -25.36 -6.64 66.28
C ARG A 448 -24.30 -7.52 66.93
N LEU A 449 -23.08 -7.57 66.39
CA LEU A 449 -21.97 -8.29 67.00
C LEU A 449 -21.52 -7.63 68.31
N GLU A 450 -21.43 -6.31 68.36
CA GLU A 450 -21.09 -5.56 69.57
C GLU A 450 -22.13 -5.77 70.68
N ASP A 451 -23.42 -5.75 70.35
CA ASP A 451 -24.52 -5.96 71.30
C ASP A 451 -24.65 -7.42 71.75
N LEU A 452 -24.42 -8.40 70.86
CA LEU A 452 -24.30 -9.81 71.25
C LEU A 452 -23.08 -10.04 72.16
N GLN A 453 -21.97 -9.34 71.94
CA GLN A 453 -20.80 -9.41 72.81
C GLN A 453 -21.08 -8.78 74.19
N LYS A 454 -21.77 -7.63 74.26
CA LYS A 454 -22.24 -7.05 75.53
C LYS A 454 -23.16 -8.01 76.30
N GLN A 455 -24.06 -8.71 75.61
CA GLN A 455 -24.93 -9.73 76.21
C GLN A 455 -24.15 -10.97 76.69
N LEU A 456 -23.11 -11.38 75.95
CA LEU A 456 -22.21 -12.45 76.38
C LEU A 456 -21.44 -12.04 77.65
N ASP A 457 -20.92 -10.81 77.69
CA ASP A 457 -20.17 -10.29 78.84
C ASP A 457 -21.07 -10.08 80.06
N SER A 458 -22.32 -9.61 79.89
CA SER A 458 -23.27 -9.46 80.99
C SER A 458 -23.71 -10.82 81.55
N THR A 459 -24.08 -11.77 80.69
CA THR A 459 -24.48 -13.13 81.15
C THR A 459 -23.31 -13.93 81.72
N SER A 460 -22.09 -13.73 81.21
CA SER A 460 -20.86 -14.27 81.80
C SER A 460 -20.57 -13.69 83.18
N LYS A 461 -20.79 -12.38 83.38
CA LYS A 461 -20.71 -11.72 84.67
C LYS A 461 -21.78 -12.23 85.65
N GLU A 462 -23.04 -12.28 85.24
CA GLU A 462 -24.14 -12.82 86.06
C GLU A 462 -23.89 -14.28 86.46
N LEU A 463 -23.37 -15.10 85.54
CA LEU A 463 -22.96 -16.49 85.82
C LEU A 463 -21.80 -16.55 86.83
N SER A 464 -20.85 -15.61 86.78
CA SER A 464 -19.75 -15.50 87.74
C SER A 464 -20.23 -15.04 89.12
N GLU A 465 -21.15 -14.08 89.18
CA GLU A 465 -21.77 -13.61 90.44
C GLU A 465 -22.63 -14.72 91.06
N SER A 466 -23.44 -15.42 90.26
CA SER A 466 -24.21 -16.59 90.68
C SER A 466 -23.33 -17.74 91.19
N ARG A 467 -22.19 -18.03 90.52
CA ARG A 467 -21.21 -19.01 91.00
C ARG A 467 -20.54 -18.56 92.31
N SER A 468 -20.20 -17.28 92.45
CA SER A 468 -19.65 -16.76 93.71
C SER A 468 -20.66 -16.86 94.86
N LEU A 469 -21.94 -16.59 94.61
CA LEU A 469 -23.02 -16.72 95.58
C LEU A 469 -23.28 -18.18 95.94
N ASN A 470 -23.28 -19.11 94.97
CA ASN A 470 -23.39 -20.53 95.26
C ASN A 470 -22.20 -21.04 96.08
N ASN A 471 -20.97 -20.65 95.76
CA ASN A 471 -19.80 -21.01 96.56
C ASN A 471 -19.91 -20.49 98.01
N GLN A 472 -20.40 -19.26 98.21
CA GLN A 472 -20.66 -18.70 99.55
C GLN A 472 -21.76 -19.48 100.30
N LEU A 473 -22.84 -19.86 99.60
CA LEU A 473 -23.92 -20.68 100.16
C LEU A 473 -23.44 -22.11 100.47
N GLU A 474 -22.54 -22.68 99.67
CA GLU A 474 -21.90 -23.98 99.93
C GLU A 474 -20.93 -23.91 101.13
N ASP A 475 -20.12 -22.86 101.25
CA ASP A 475 -19.27 -22.60 102.41
C ASP A 475 -20.09 -22.40 103.70
N ASP A 476 -21.18 -21.62 103.65
CA ASP A 476 -22.05 -21.40 104.81
C ASP A 476 -22.94 -22.61 105.13
N LEU A 477 -23.38 -23.39 104.14
CA LEU A 477 -23.98 -24.70 104.38
C LEU A 477 -22.97 -25.67 105.00
N HIS A 478 -21.71 -25.68 104.55
CA HIS A 478 -20.66 -26.50 105.15
C HIS A 478 -20.38 -26.07 106.60
N ARG A 479 -20.39 -24.77 106.90
CA ARG A 479 -20.34 -24.25 108.28
C ARG A 479 -21.52 -24.73 109.12
N VAL A 480 -22.76 -24.58 108.63
CA VAL A 480 -23.97 -25.06 109.33
C VAL A 480 -23.95 -26.58 109.52
N GLN A 481 -23.56 -27.35 108.51
CA GLN A 481 -23.36 -28.81 108.59
C GLN A 481 -22.31 -29.17 109.65
N SER A 482 -21.21 -28.42 109.74
CA SER A 482 -20.17 -28.64 110.76
C SER A 482 -20.63 -28.31 112.18
N GLN A 483 -21.48 -27.29 112.35
CA GLN A 483 -22.11 -26.97 113.64
C GLN A 483 -23.18 -28.00 114.03
N ALA A 484 -23.97 -28.46 113.07
CA ALA A 484 -25.00 -29.49 113.25
C ALA A 484 -24.42 -30.91 113.47
N SER A 485 -23.10 -31.10 113.27
CA SER A 485 -22.42 -32.38 113.48
C SER A 485 -22.05 -32.67 114.95
N PHE A 486 -22.44 -31.79 115.89
CA PHE A 486 -22.38 -32.08 117.34
C PHE A 486 -23.76 -32.56 117.84
N PRO A 487 -23.84 -33.68 118.59
CA PRO A 487 -25.01 -34.54 118.49
C PRO A 487 -26.10 -34.30 119.55
N ASN A 488 -27.36 -34.50 119.14
CA ASN A 488 -28.33 -35.19 119.99
C ASN A 488 -29.42 -35.91 119.14
N PRO A 489 -29.58 -37.25 119.21
CA PRO A 489 -30.41 -37.99 118.26
C PRO A 489 -31.82 -38.32 118.79
N ALA A 490 -32.85 -37.62 118.30
CA ALA A 490 -34.24 -38.10 118.39
C ALA A 490 -35.16 -37.53 117.31
N MET A 491 -35.93 -38.42 116.68
CA MET A 491 -37.24 -38.18 116.03
C MET A 491 -37.35 -37.14 114.89
N SER A 492 -37.33 -37.69 113.66
CA SER A 492 -38.55 -37.82 112.82
C SER A 492 -38.75 -36.96 111.56
N VAL A 493 -38.78 -37.70 110.43
CA VAL A 493 -39.83 -37.67 109.37
C VAL A 493 -39.80 -36.56 108.30
N ALA A 494 -39.85 -37.04 107.04
CA ALA A 494 -40.23 -36.39 105.79
C ALA A 494 -39.33 -35.27 105.23
N GLY A 495 -38.84 -35.49 103.99
CA GLY A 495 -37.98 -34.55 103.23
C GLY A 495 -37.61 -35.09 101.85
N THR A 496 -38.56 -35.74 101.15
CA THR A 496 -38.31 -36.61 100.00
C THR A 496 -38.10 -35.87 98.67
N TYR A 497 -36.96 -35.21 98.47
CA TYR A 497 -36.53 -34.74 97.14
C TYR A 497 -35.01 -34.83 96.93
N THR A 498 -34.52 -35.97 96.44
CA THR A 498 -33.18 -36.08 95.84
C THR A 498 -33.25 -36.77 94.48
N SER A 499 -32.53 -36.21 93.52
CA SER A 499 -32.57 -36.55 92.10
C SER A 499 -32.18 -37.99 91.77
N ARG A 500 -32.97 -38.65 90.91
CA ARG A 500 -32.44 -39.66 89.99
C ARG A 500 -31.98 -38.96 88.71
N TYR A 501 -30.68 -38.95 88.46
CA TYR A 501 -30.11 -38.53 87.17
C TYR A 501 -30.35 -39.64 86.13
N PRO A 502 -30.98 -39.38 84.97
CA PRO A 502 -30.97 -40.31 83.85
C PRO A 502 -29.64 -40.15 83.09
N GLN A 503 -28.91 -41.25 82.87
CA GLN A 503 -27.83 -41.26 81.87
C GLN A 503 -28.38 -41.74 80.52
N SER A 504 -28.30 -40.87 79.52
CA SER A 504 -28.55 -41.13 78.10
C SER A 504 -28.00 -39.95 77.28
N GLN A 505 -27.46 -40.09 76.07
CA GLN A 505 -26.93 -41.26 75.35
C GLN A 505 -26.03 -40.72 74.22
N ALA A 506 -25.14 -41.55 73.65
CA ALA A 506 -24.15 -41.20 72.60
C ALA A 506 -23.02 -40.25 73.07
N GLY A 507 -21.73 -40.47 72.80
CA GLY A 507 -21.06 -41.52 72.03
C GLY A 507 -20.88 -41.12 70.56
N HIS A 508 -19.69 -40.97 69.99
CA HIS A 508 -18.45 -41.69 70.30
C HIS A 508 -17.19 -40.80 70.21
N PHE A 509 -16.19 -41.09 71.04
CA PHE A 509 -14.79 -40.85 70.73
C PHE A 509 -14.05 -42.19 70.83
N GLY A 510 -13.39 -42.62 69.74
CA GLY A 510 -12.79 -43.96 69.65
C GLY A 510 -11.86 -44.07 68.44
N PRO A 511 -10.52 -44.08 68.64
CA PRO A 511 -9.55 -44.11 67.54
C PRO A 511 -9.11 -45.53 67.13
N ARG A 512 -8.41 -45.61 65.98
CA ARG A 512 -7.75 -46.77 65.32
C ARG A 512 -8.56 -47.55 64.29
N GLY A 513 -7.85 -48.12 63.31
CA GLY A 513 -8.21 -49.43 62.74
C GLY A 513 -8.66 -49.47 61.28
N GLY A 514 -8.13 -48.62 60.39
CA GLY A 514 -8.64 -48.48 59.02
C GLY A 514 -8.64 -49.77 58.15
N ARG A 515 -9.58 -49.83 57.20
CA ARG A 515 -9.60 -50.81 56.11
C ARG A 515 -10.14 -50.18 54.80
N VAL A 516 -9.25 -50.13 53.81
CA VAL A 516 -9.44 -50.15 52.35
C VAL A 516 -10.61 -49.38 51.70
N SER A 517 -10.24 -48.42 50.83
CA SER A 517 -11.00 -48.07 49.61
C SER A 517 -10.09 -47.58 48.46
N PRO A 518 -9.41 -48.47 47.72
CA PRO A 518 -8.56 -48.12 46.58
C PRO A 518 -9.13 -48.60 45.24
N THR A 519 -9.69 -47.70 44.43
CA THR A 519 -9.96 -48.00 43.01
C THR A 519 -9.70 -46.80 42.11
N SER A 520 -8.48 -46.71 41.60
CA SER A 520 -8.15 -45.94 40.39
C SER A 520 -7.95 -46.90 39.21
N SER A 521 -8.42 -46.48 38.03
CA SER A 521 -7.93 -46.92 36.71
C SER A 521 -8.40 -48.27 36.12
N ILE A 522 -9.30 -48.14 35.14
CA ILE A 522 -9.12 -48.63 33.74
C ILE A 522 -9.37 -50.13 33.42
N ILE A 523 -9.97 -50.35 32.24
CA ILE A 523 -10.24 -51.62 31.52
C ILE A 523 -11.18 -52.62 32.23
N SER A 524 -12.46 -52.57 31.83
CA SER A 524 -13.09 -53.69 31.10
C SER A 524 -14.35 -53.18 30.40
N GLY A 525 -14.60 -53.62 29.17
CA GLY A 525 -15.74 -53.15 28.37
C GLY A 525 -16.55 -54.30 27.79
N LYS A 526 -17.84 -54.37 28.16
CA LYS A 526 -18.90 -54.97 27.32
C LYS A 526 -20.31 -54.59 27.80
N SER A 527 -21.12 -54.16 26.84
CA SER A 527 -22.59 -54.19 26.86
C SER A 527 -23.11 -55.66 26.89
N PRO A 528 -24.40 -55.94 27.21
CA PRO A 528 -25.56 -55.05 27.06
C PRO A 528 -26.62 -55.02 28.19
N GLN A 529 -27.53 -54.04 28.06
CA GLN A 529 -28.99 -53.97 28.37
C GLN A 529 -29.67 -54.91 29.42
N PRO A 530 -30.86 -54.52 29.95
CA PRO A 530 -31.40 -53.16 30.16
C PRO A 530 -32.13 -52.97 31.51
N GLY A 531 -32.48 -51.72 31.86
CA GLY A 531 -33.69 -51.43 32.65
C GLY A 531 -33.59 -50.49 33.86
N SER A 532 -34.63 -49.66 34.00
CA SER A 532 -35.11 -49.02 35.24
C SER A 532 -34.16 -48.09 36.02
N PHE A 533 -34.05 -46.83 35.61
CA PHE A 533 -33.74 -45.73 36.54
C PHE A 533 -34.50 -44.39 36.28
N ASP A 534 -35.48 -44.36 35.38
CA ASP A 534 -36.23 -43.14 35.05
C ASP A 534 -37.35 -42.79 36.05
N GLN A 535 -37.70 -43.70 36.97
CA GLN A 535 -38.92 -43.59 37.79
C GLN A 535 -38.84 -42.61 38.99
N LEU A 536 -37.66 -42.03 39.30
CA LEU A 536 -37.42 -41.23 40.52
C LEU A 536 -36.89 -39.80 40.28
N ARG A 537 -37.00 -39.28 39.05
CA ARG A 537 -36.71 -37.85 38.73
C ARG A 537 -37.98 -37.02 38.49
N ALA A 538 -39.15 -37.64 38.41
CA ALA A 538 -40.41 -37.02 37.96
C ALA A 538 -41.25 -36.37 39.09
N ALA A 539 -40.62 -35.86 40.16
CA ALA A 539 -41.31 -35.14 41.23
C ALA A 539 -40.44 -34.01 41.81
N ASN A 540 -40.90 -32.76 41.63
CA ASN A 540 -40.39 -31.53 42.26
C ASN A 540 -38.92 -31.13 41.96
N ALA A 541 -38.64 -30.62 40.75
CA ALA A 541 -37.70 -29.49 40.54
C ALA A 541 -37.77 -28.91 39.10
N GLU A 542 -37.53 -27.61 38.98
CA GLU A 542 -37.47 -26.82 37.73
C GLU A 542 -36.23 -27.15 36.84
N PRO A 543 -36.20 -26.75 35.55
CA PRO A 543 -35.32 -27.32 34.55
C PRO A 543 -33.91 -26.69 34.52
N SER A 544 -33.01 -27.20 35.36
CA SER A 544 -31.56 -26.94 35.23
C SER A 544 -30.98 -27.63 33.99
N ALA A 545 -31.02 -26.95 32.84
CA ALA A 545 -30.46 -27.41 31.58
C ALA A 545 -28.96 -27.75 31.73
N GLY A 546 -28.61 -29.02 31.48
CA GLY A 546 -27.28 -29.54 31.81
C GLY A 546 -26.14 -28.88 31.05
N ILE A 547 -25.18 -28.30 31.79
CA ILE A 547 -23.92 -27.76 31.24
C ILE A 547 -23.08 -28.85 30.54
N LEU A 548 -23.21 -30.12 30.95
CA LEU A 548 -22.46 -31.26 30.40
C LEU A 548 -22.72 -31.52 28.90
N PRO A 549 -23.97 -31.61 28.41
CA PRO A 549 -24.27 -31.56 26.97
C PRO A 549 -23.59 -30.42 26.21
N MET A 550 -23.61 -29.19 26.74
CA MET A 550 -22.97 -28.04 26.09
C MET A 550 -21.44 -28.17 26.06
N LEU A 551 -20.80 -28.55 27.17
CA LEU A 551 -19.36 -28.80 27.21
C LEU A 551 -18.94 -29.95 26.28
N THR A 552 -19.78 -30.97 26.13
CA THR A 552 -19.52 -32.11 25.22
C THR A 552 -19.59 -31.64 23.77
N ALA A 553 -20.63 -30.88 23.39
CA ALA A 553 -20.74 -30.30 22.07
C ALA A 553 -19.62 -29.30 21.75
N GLN A 554 -19.19 -28.50 22.73
CA GLN A 554 -18.03 -27.61 22.59
C GLN A 554 -16.73 -28.40 22.39
N ARG A 555 -16.46 -29.40 23.24
CA ARG A 555 -15.28 -30.30 23.12
C ARG A 555 -15.22 -30.95 21.75
N ASP A 556 -16.34 -31.45 21.24
CA ASP A 556 -16.38 -32.17 19.98
C ASP A 556 -16.27 -31.22 18.77
N ARG A 557 -16.78 -29.98 18.87
CA ARG A 557 -16.46 -28.89 17.92
C ARG A 557 -14.98 -28.51 17.94
N TYR A 558 -14.36 -28.37 19.11
CA TYR A 558 -12.93 -28.09 19.23
C TYR A 558 -12.08 -29.24 18.67
N LYS A 559 -12.46 -30.50 18.91
CA LYS A 559 -11.79 -31.67 18.34
C LYS A 559 -11.90 -31.73 16.82
N ALA A 560 -13.09 -31.43 16.26
CA ALA A 560 -13.28 -31.33 14.82
C ALA A 560 -12.43 -30.20 14.21
N ARG A 561 -12.42 -29.01 14.82
CA ARG A 561 -11.60 -27.87 14.38
C ARG A 561 -10.10 -28.17 14.49
N ASN A 562 -9.66 -28.89 15.52
CA ASN A 562 -8.26 -29.29 15.65
C ASN A 562 -7.85 -30.28 14.56
N SER A 563 -8.68 -31.28 14.25
CA SER A 563 -8.46 -32.19 13.12
C SER A 563 -8.36 -31.43 11.79
N GLN A 564 -9.27 -30.48 11.55
CA GLN A 564 -9.24 -29.63 10.35
C GLN A 564 -7.96 -28.78 10.26
N LEU A 565 -7.48 -28.25 11.38
CA LEU A 565 -6.21 -27.51 11.44
C LEU A 565 -4.99 -28.43 11.25
N GLU A 566 -5.04 -29.69 11.67
CA GLU A 566 -4.01 -30.69 11.42
C GLU A 566 -3.99 -31.14 9.94
N ASP A 567 -5.17 -31.26 9.30
CA ASP A 567 -5.34 -31.52 7.87
C ASP A 567 -4.87 -30.32 7.01
N GLU A 568 -5.16 -29.08 7.42
CA GLU A 568 -4.65 -27.86 6.76
C GLU A 568 -3.14 -27.68 6.97
N LEU A 569 -2.62 -28.01 8.16
CA LEU A 569 -1.19 -27.96 8.46
C LEU A 569 -0.38 -29.00 7.67
N SER A 570 -0.89 -30.22 7.54
CA SER A 570 -0.26 -31.26 6.72
C SER A 570 -0.30 -30.89 5.23
N ARG A 571 -1.45 -30.43 4.72
CA ARG A 571 -1.59 -29.98 3.32
C ARG A 571 -0.73 -28.74 2.97
N THR A 572 -0.53 -27.82 3.91
CA THR A 572 0.41 -26.71 3.73
C THR A 572 1.88 -27.17 3.78
N GLN A 573 2.22 -28.19 4.56
CA GLN A 573 3.55 -28.82 4.52
C GLN A 573 3.79 -29.59 3.22
N GLU A 574 2.80 -30.31 2.68
CA GLU A 574 2.88 -30.99 1.38
C GLU A 574 3.06 -30.00 0.23
N THR A 575 2.32 -28.90 0.20
CA THR A 575 2.50 -27.86 -0.83
C THR A 575 3.86 -27.16 -0.70
N VAL A 576 4.36 -26.91 0.51
CA VAL A 576 5.72 -26.36 0.73
C VAL A 576 6.82 -27.35 0.33
N THR A 577 6.66 -28.66 0.55
CA THR A 577 7.65 -29.66 0.11
C THR A 577 7.61 -29.85 -1.41
N SER A 578 6.43 -29.88 -2.02
CA SER A 578 6.25 -29.90 -3.48
C SER A 578 6.90 -28.68 -4.15
N LEU A 579 6.57 -27.46 -3.72
CA LEU A 579 7.17 -26.23 -4.24
C LEU A 579 8.70 -26.18 -4.04
N ARG A 580 9.23 -26.77 -2.96
CA ARG A 580 10.69 -26.89 -2.77
C ARG A 580 11.33 -27.88 -3.76
N GLN A 581 10.64 -28.98 -4.10
CA GLN A 581 11.10 -29.92 -5.11
C GLN A 581 11.04 -29.30 -6.51
N GLU A 582 9.97 -28.56 -6.83
CA GLU A 582 9.83 -27.81 -8.09
C GLU A 582 10.89 -26.71 -8.23
N ILE A 583 11.16 -25.95 -7.17
CA ILE A 583 12.26 -24.96 -7.16
C ILE A 583 13.62 -25.66 -7.37
N ALA A 584 13.82 -26.87 -6.81
CA ALA A 584 15.06 -27.62 -6.98
C ALA A 584 15.22 -28.20 -8.40
N SER A 585 14.15 -28.72 -9.02
CA SER A 585 14.19 -29.16 -10.42
C SER A 585 14.38 -27.97 -11.36
N LEU A 586 13.62 -26.89 -11.21
CA LEU A 586 13.78 -25.68 -12.01
C LEU A 586 15.18 -25.07 -11.85
N GLN A 587 15.80 -25.10 -10.66
CA GLN A 587 17.20 -24.64 -10.50
C GLN A 587 18.20 -25.54 -11.24
N LYS A 588 18.01 -26.87 -11.18
CA LYS A 588 18.83 -27.83 -11.93
C LYS A 588 18.67 -27.66 -13.44
N ASP A 589 17.44 -27.50 -13.91
CA ASP A 589 17.13 -27.40 -15.34
C ASP A 589 17.57 -26.06 -15.93
N ASN A 590 17.45 -24.95 -15.17
CA ASN A 590 18.05 -23.67 -15.56
C ASN A 590 19.59 -23.75 -15.63
N LEU A 591 20.24 -24.51 -14.73
CA LEU A 591 21.69 -24.74 -14.79
C LEU A 591 22.07 -25.61 -16.00
N GLN A 592 21.31 -26.67 -16.31
CA GLN A 592 21.51 -27.47 -17.52
C GLN A 592 21.22 -26.71 -18.82
N LEU A 593 20.28 -25.76 -18.81
CA LEU A 593 20.05 -24.86 -19.94
C LEU A 593 21.22 -23.90 -20.12
N TYR A 594 21.71 -23.30 -19.03
CA TYR A 594 22.93 -22.47 -19.06
C TYR A 594 24.15 -23.23 -19.56
N GLU A 595 24.33 -24.49 -19.13
CA GLU A 595 25.34 -25.42 -19.67
C GLU A 595 25.16 -25.62 -21.18
N LYS A 596 23.97 -26.04 -21.64
CA LYS A 596 23.68 -26.27 -23.07
C LYS A 596 23.92 -25.02 -23.91
N THR A 597 23.48 -23.85 -23.45
CA THR A 597 23.73 -22.56 -24.12
C THR A 597 25.23 -22.24 -24.16
N ARG A 598 26.00 -22.52 -23.10
CA ARG A 598 27.46 -22.30 -23.07
C ARG A 598 28.20 -23.28 -23.99
N TYR A 599 27.80 -24.55 -24.03
CA TYR A 599 28.35 -25.55 -24.95
C TYR A 599 28.05 -25.19 -26.41
N ILE A 600 26.79 -24.87 -26.76
CA ILE A 600 26.41 -24.42 -28.11
C ILE A 600 27.16 -23.14 -28.49
N SER A 601 27.24 -22.16 -27.59
CA SER A 601 27.99 -20.91 -27.82
C SER A 601 29.51 -21.12 -27.96
N SER A 602 30.06 -22.20 -27.40
CA SER A 602 31.48 -22.57 -27.60
C SER A 602 31.72 -23.34 -28.89
N TYR A 603 30.73 -24.13 -29.34
CA TYR A 603 30.82 -24.95 -30.55
C TYR A 603 30.50 -24.16 -31.83
N ASN A 604 29.59 -23.19 -31.79
CA ASN A 604 29.26 -22.27 -32.89
C ASN A 604 30.35 -21.19 -33.16
N ARG A 605 31.62 -21.46 -32.82
CA ARG A 605 32.74 -20.56 -33.07
C ARG A 605 33.82 -21.18 -33.98
N PRO A 606 33.51 -21.43 -35.26
CA PRO A 606 34.51 -21.90 -36.23
C PRO A 606 35.56 -20.80 -36.51
N GLY A 607 36.83 -21.21 -36.58
CA GLY A 607 37.90 -20.43 -37.25
C GLY A 607 38.38 -19.14 -36.56
N ALA A 608 39.14 -19.25 -35.46
CA ALA A 608 39.98 -18.15 -34.96
C ALA A 608 41.20 -18.66 -34.17
N SER A 609 42.25 -19.11 -34.88
CA SER A 609 43.53 -19.51 -34.28
C SER A 609 44.44 -18.31 -34.01
N GLY A 610 44.56 -17.90 -32.74
CA GLY A 610 45.49 -16.85 -32.31
C GLY A 610 45.52 -16.68 -30.78
N PRO A 611 46.70 -16.69 -30.13
CA PRO A 611 46.80 -16.58 -28.67
C PRO A 611 46.76 -15.10 -28.23
N MET A 612 45.57 -14.62 -27.81
CA MET A 612 45.43 -13.27 -27.25
C MET A 612 44.70 -13.28 -25.90
N LYS A 613 45.03 -12.29 -25.06
CA LYS A 613 44.77 -12.25 -23.62
C LYS A 613 43.29 -12.36 -23.25
N THR A 614 43.03 -12.98 -22.10
CA THR A 614 41.70 -13.25 -21.55
C THR A 614 40.94 -11.97 -21.15
N GLY A 615 40.28 -11.34 -22.11
CA GLY A 615 39.18 -10.41 -21.90
C GLY A 615 37.88 -11.04 -22.38
N ALA A 616 36.94 -11.32 -21.48
CA ALA A 616 35.67 -11.94 -21.86
C ALA A 616 34.80 -10.91 -22.63
N VAL A 617 34.75 -11.04 -23.96
CA VAL A 617 33.86 -10.25 -24.82
C VAL A 617 32.42 -10.55 -24.43
N GLY A 618 31.76 -9.59 -23.77
CA GLY A 618 30.37 -9.73 -23.37
C GLY A 618 29.44 -9.73 -24.57
N VAL A 619 28.56 -10.74 -24.65
CA VAL A 619 27.40 -10.70 -25.55
C VAL A 619 26.54 -9.49 -25.16
N HIS A 620 26.20 -8.65 -26.14
CA HIS A 620 25.63 -7.32 -25.91
C HIS A 620 24.13 -7.37 -25.59
N ASN A 621 23.77 -7.98 -24.46
CA ASN A 621 22.38 -8.06 -24.00
C ASN A 621 21.93 -6.77 -23.29
N ASN A 622 20.73 -6.33 -23.65
CA ASN A 622 20.09 -5.07 -23.25
C ASN A 622 20.06 -4.87 -21.71
N PRO A 623 20.56 -3.74 -21.16
CA PRO A 623 20.80 -3.55 -19.72
C PRO A 623 19.54 -3.20 -18.90
N THR A 624 18.38 -3.74 -19.29
CA THR A 624 17.06 -3.26 -18.85
C THR A 624 16.14 -4.33 -18.29
N ALA A 625 16.67 -5.49 -17.93
CA ALA A 625 15.95 -6.53 -17.18
C ALA A 625 16.76 -7.01 -15.96
N SER A 626 16.06 -7.48 -14.92
CA SER A 626 16.64 -8.06 -13.70
C SER A 626 17.36 -9.41 -13.93
N SER A 627 17.35 -9.90 -15.18
CA SER A 627 17.97 -11.16 -15.61
C SER A 627 19.49 -11.17 -15.58
N GLY A 628 20.17 -10.02 -15.56
CA GLY A 628 21.64 -9.98 -15.36
C GLY A 628 22.04 -10.64 -14.03
N LEU A 629 21.33 -10.30 -12.95
CA LEU A 629 21.57 -10.86 -11.61
C LEU A 629 21.19 -12.34 -11.46
N SER A 630 20.32 -12.88 -12.32
CA SER A 630 20.05 -14.33 -12.36
C SER A 630 21.08 -15.05 -13.24
N LEU A 631 21.44 -14.50 -14.41
CA LEU A 631 22.48 -15.06 -15.28
C LEU A 631 23.82 -15.14 -14.55
N ASP A 632 24.26 -14.07 -13.87
CA ASP A 632 25.49 -14.07 -13.08
C ASP A 632 25.43 -15.03 -11.89
N ARG A 633 24.23 -15.25 -11.30
CA ARG A 633 24.03 -16.25 -10.24
C ARG A 633 24.15 -17.68 -10.76
N TYR A 634 23.51 -18.00 -11.88
CA TYR A 634 23.62 -19.33 -12.50
C TYR A 634 25.03 -19.58 -13.06
N ARG A 635 25.68 -18.54 -13.59
CA ARG A 635 27.09 -18.56 -13.97
C ARG A 635 28.00 -18.87 -12.77
N ALA A 636 27.85 -18.15 -11.66
CA ALA A 636 28.66 -18.39 -10.46
C ALA A 636 28.40 -19.77 -9.86
N ALA A 637 27.14 -20.24 -9.84
CA ALA A 637 26.80 -21.59 -9.41
C ALA A 637 27.41 -22.67 -10.33
N TYR A 638 27.42 -22.44 -11.64
CA TYR A 638 28.08 -23.31 -12.61
C TYR A 638 29.61 -23.31 -12.47
N GLU A 639 30.24 -22.14 -12.37
CA GLU A 639 31.71 -22.00 -12.27
C GLU A 639 32.24 -22.58 -10.92
N ALA A 640 31.46 -22.47 -9.84
CA ALA A 640 31.73 -23.13 -8.56
C ALA A 640 31.49 -24.66 -8.57
N ASN A 641 30.55 -25.17 -9.37
CA ASN A 641 30.36 -26.61 -9.59
C ASN A 641 31.44 -27.20 -10.53
N LEU A 642 31.93 -26.42 -11.49
CA LEU A 642 32.91 -26.84 -12.48
C LEU A 642 34.34 -26.85 -11.91
N SER A 643 34.67 -25.97 -10.96
CA SER A 643 36.03 -25.84 -10.42
C SER A 643 36.16 -26.42 -8.98
N PRO A 644 36.73 -27.63 -8.81
CA PRO A 644 36.86 -28.26 -7.49
C PRO A 644 37.75 -27.47 -6.52
N PHE A 645 38.64 -26.62 -7.03
CA PHE A 645 39.49 -25.75 -6.23
C PHE A 645 38.77 -24.51 -5.66
N GLU A 646 37.70 -24.02 -6.28
CA GLU A 646 36.91 -22.91 -5.71
C GLU A 646 35.96 -23.41 -4.61
N ALA A 647 35.38 -24.59 -4.81
CA ALA A 647 34.70 -25.35 -3.75
C ALA A 647 35.65 -25.66 -2.56
N PHE A 648 36.94 -25.89 -2.82
CA PHE A 648 37.95 -26.02 -1.76
C PHE A 648 38.23 -24.68 -1.07
N ARG A 649 38.53 -23.61 -1.81
CA ARG A 649 38.82 -22.27 -1.23
C ARG A 649 37.65 -21.69 -0.44
N THR A 650 36.41 -21.94 -0.83
CA THR A 650 35.21 -21.54 -0.07
C THR A 650 35.06 -22.37 1.22
N ARG A 651 35.27 -23.69 1.19
CA ARG A 651 35.31 -24.54 2.40
C ARG A 651 36.48 -24.19 3.33
N GLU A 652 37.64 -23.84 2.78
CA GLU A 652 38.84 -23.47 3.52
C GLU A 652 38.71 -22.09 4.17
N SER A 653 38.23 -21.07 3.45
CA SER A 653 37.93 -19.75 4.02
C SER A 653 36.80 -19.81 5.05
N PHE A 654 35.82 -20.71 4.90
CA PHE A 654 34.83 -21.01 5.94
C PHE A 654 35.45 -21.70 7.17
N ARG A 655 36.46 -22.57 6.99
CA ARG A 655 37.27 -23.14 8.10
C ARG A 655 38.16 -22.10 8.78
N ALA A 656 38.70 -21.13 8.04
CA ALA A 656 39.44 -20.00 8.60
C ALA A 656 38.52 -19.07 9.41
N PHE A 657 37.33 -18.73 8.87
CA PHE A 657 36.30 -17.99 9.59
C PHE A 657 35.85 -18.70 10.88
N ASN A 658 35.76 -20.03 10.84
CA ASN A 658 35.46 -20.84 12.02
C ASN A 658 36.65 -21.09 12.96
N ARG A 659 37.87 -20.64 12.63
CA ARG A 659 39.03 -20.59 13.53
C ARG A 659 39.20 -19.25 14.25
N MET A 660 38.70 -18.15 13.69
CA MET A 660 38.73 -16.83 14.33
C MET A 660 37.89 -16.79 15.62
N GLY A 661 38.26 -15.96 16.59
CA GLY A 661 37.54 -15.78 17.85
C GLY A 661 36.17 -15.12 17.66
N VAL A 662 35.26 -15.22 18.64
CA VAL A 662 33.90 -14.65 18.50
C VAL A 662 33.93 -13.12 18.33
N LEU A 663 34.73 -12.43 19.14
CA LEU A 663 34.95 -10.98 19.01
C LEU A 663 35.59 -10.61 17.67
N GLU A 664 36.58 -11.41 17.23
CA GLU A 664 37.26 -11.23 15.95
C GLU A 664 36.32 -11.42 14.75
N ARG A 665 35.39 -12.39 14.80
CA ARG A 665 34.34 -12.56 13.79
C ARG A 665 33.39 -11.36 13.72
N VAL A 666 32.99 -10.81 14.88
CA VAL A 666 32.16 -9.60 14.94
C VAL A 666 32.91 -8.41 14.34
N LEU A 667 34.17 -8.20 14.73
CA LEU A 667 35.00 -7.09 14.29
C LEU A 667 35.37 -7.20 12.79
N PHE A 668 35.67 -8.41 12.29
CA PHE A 668 35.86 -8.70 10.87
C PHE A 668 34.57 -8.49 10.05
N SER A 669 33.42 -8.95 10.57
CA SER A 669 32.11 -8.73 9.93
C SER A 669 31.78 -7.23 9.86
N MET A 670 31.96 -6.49 10.96
CA MET A 670 31.74 -5.06 11.04
C MET A 670 32.68 -4.28 10.12
N THR A 671 33.98 -4.61 10.10
CA THR A 671 34.97 -4.00 9.19
C THR A 671 34.60 -4.26 7.73
N LYS A 672 34.22 -5.50 7.39
CA LYS A 672 33.79 -5.87 6.04
C LYS A 672 32.48 -5.17 5.65
N MET A 673 31.55 -4.97 6.59
CA MET A 673 30.30 -4.23 6.39
C MET A 673 30.58 -2.75 6.10
N VAL A 674 31.43 -2.10 6.92
CA VAL A 674 31.82 -0.69 6.75
C VAL A 674 32.56 -0.46 5.43
N MET A 675 33.47 -1.36 5.05
CA MET A 675 34.25 -1.27 3.80
C MET A 675 33.46 -1.62 2.54
N LYS A 676 32.37 -2.40 2.63
CA LYS A 676 31.58 -2.86 1.47
C LYS A 676 30.79 -1.74 0.78
N ASN A 677 30.39 -0.68 1.50
CA ASN A 677 29.54 0.37 0.96
C ASN A 677 30.21 1.76 1.06
N ARG A 678 30.11 2.56 -0.02
CA ARG A 678 30.66 3.92 -0.09
C ARG A 678 30.05 4.84 0.97
N VAL A 679 28.77 4.67 1.29
CA VAL A 679 28.07 5.47 2.31
C VAL A 679 28.57 5.15 3.72
N THR A 680 28.71 3.87 4.07
CA THR A 680 29.21 3.46 5.41
C THR A 680 30.65 3.88 5.65
N ARG A 681 31.50 3.86 4.61
CA ARG A 681 32.87 4.37 4.68
C ARG A 681 32.91 5.88 4.97
N ASN A 682 32.07 6.66 4.29
CA ASN A 682 31.98 8.11 4.51
C ASN A 682 31.42 8.42 5.91
N LEU A 683 30.41 7.69 6.38
CA LEU A 683 29.81 7.84 7.72
C LEU A 683 30.83 7.50 8.82
N PHE A 684 31.61 6.42 8.65
CA PHE A 684 32.68 6.07 9.57
C PHE A 684 33.78 7.14 9.63
N ALA A 685 34.21 7.69 8.49
CA ALA A 685 35.16 8.80 8.46
C ALA A 685 34.62 10.07 9.16
N GLY A 686 33.33 10.38 8.97
CA GLY A 686 32.66 11.47 9.69
C GLY A 686 32.60 11.24 11.21
N TYR A 687 32.28 10.02 11.64
CA TYR A 687 32.31 9.62 13.06
C TYR A 687 33.72 9.76 13.66
N CYS A 688 34.76 9.32 12.95
CA CYS A 688 36.14 9.51 13.40
C CYS A 688 36.52 10.99 13.54
N MET A 689 36.14 11.86 12.58
CA MET A 689 36.37 13.31 12.71
C MET A 689 35.57 13.93 13.87
N PHE A 690 34.30 13.54 14.06
CA PHE A 690 33.49 14.00 15.19
C PHE A 690 34.12 13.61 16.54
N LEU A 691 34.64 12.38 16.65
CA LEU A 691 35.33 11.91 17.86
C LEU A 691 36.61 12.73 18.12
N HIS A 692 37.40 13.04 17.08
CA HIS A 692 38.56 13.93 17.23
C HIS A 692 38.17 15.35 17.66
N LEU A 693 37.12 15.93 17.05
CA LEU A 693 36.59 17.25 17.44
C LEU A 693 36.05 17.25 18.88
N LEU A 694 35.43 16.15 19.33
CA LEU A 694 34.97 15.98 20.71
C LEU A 694 36.17 15.90 21.67
N CYS A 695 37.19 15.11 21.37
CA CYS A 695 38.42 15.05 22.18
C CYS A 695 39.15 16.41 22.24
N ILE A 696 39.23 17.14 21.12
CA ILE A 696 39.78 18.50 21.07
C ILE A 696 38.92 19.46 21.91
N GLY A 697 37.59 19.37 21.83
CA GLY A 697 36.66 20.18 22.63
C GLY A 697 36.78 19.92 24.13
N VAL A 698 36.93 18.66 24.55
CA VAL A 698 37.15 18.28 25.96
C VAL A 698 38.53 18.78 26.45
N LEU A 699 39.58 18.65 25.64
CA LEU A 699 40.91 19.18 25.97
C LEU A 699 40.92 20.71 26.04
N TYR A 700 40.21 21.39 25.13
CA TYR A 700 40.06 22.84 25.13
C TYR A 700 39.30 23.35 26.36
N TRP A 701 38.20 22.68 26.73
CA TRP A 701 37.40 23.04 27.90
C TRP A 701 38.14 22.78 29.21
N ALA A 702 38.88 21.65 29.30
CA ALA A 702 39.77 21.38 30.42
C ALA A 702 40.88 22.44 30.54
N GLY A 703 41.52 22.82 29.42
CA GLY A 703 42.55 23.86 29.38
C GLY A 703 42.04 25.23 29.82
N MET A 704 40.84 25.66 29.38
CA MET A 704 40.23 26.90 29.88
C MET A 704 39.90 26.84 31.38
N GLY A 705 39.45 25.69 31.88
CA GLY A 705 39.21 25.48 33.31
C GLY A 705 40.46 25.49 34.20
N GLU A 706 41.66 25.41 33.61
CA GLU A 706 42.94 25.65 34.29
C GLU A 706 43.41 27.11 34.15
N THR A 707 43.16 27.78 33.02
CA THR A 707 43.52 29.21 32.88
C THR A 707 42.72 30.12 33.81
N GLU A 708 41.43 29.84 34.06
CA GLU A 708 40.63 30.57 35.06
C GLU A 708 41.19 30.43 36.49
N LYS A 709 41.82 29.30 36.83
CA LYS A 709 42.45 29.07 38.14
C LYS A 709 43.80 29.76 38.30
N LEU A 710 44.46 30.12 37.20
CA LEU A 710 45.76 30.79 37.19
C LEU A 710 45.67 32.31 36.93
N GLY A 711 44.56 32.82 36.41
CA GLY A 711 44.33 34.25 36.22
C GLY A 711 44.11 35.07 37.51
N GLY A 712 44.07 34.43 38.68
CA GLY A 712 43.66 35.04 39.95
C GLY A 712 44.76 35.66 40.84
N LEU A 713 46.04 35.63 40.45
CA LEU A 713 47.15 36.09 41.28
C LEU A 713 48.07 37.09 40.56
N SER A 714 48.12 38.32 41.09
CA SER A 714 49.07 39.35 40.70
C SER A 714 50.41 39.22 41.46
N MET A 715 51.41 40.00 41.03
CA MET A 715 52.84 39.83 41.36
C MET A 715 53.20 40.11 42.83
N SER A 716 54.00 39.21 43.44
CA SER A 716 55.08 39.50 44.41
C SER A 716 55.79 38.18 44.78
N ALA A 717 56.94 37.84 44.18
CA ALA A 717 58.28 38.12 44.71
C ALA A 717 58.65 37.39 46.03
N GLY A 718 59.53 36.38 45.92
CA GLY A 718 60.14 35.60 47.01
C GLY A 718 61.10 34.58 46.40
N ASP A 719 62.32 34.43 46.93
CA ASP A 719 63.47 33.88 46.19
C ASP A 719 64.19 32.71 46.92
N THR A 720 65.16 32.09 46.23
CA THR A 720 66.07 30.98 46.58
C THR A 720 65.50 29.55 46.39
N VAL A 721 65.97 28.63 45.49
CA VAL A 721 67.32 28.20 44.97
C VAL A 721 67.95 27.08 45.82
N PRO A 722 68.66 26.03 45.29
CA PRO A 722 69.09 25.69 43.90
C PRO A 722 68.76 24.25 43.38
N GLY A 723 69.08 23.95 42.11
CA GLY A 723 69.54 22.60 41.69
C GLY A 723 69.26 22.15 40.23
N ALA A 724 70.31 21.90 39.43
CA ALA A 724 70.34 21.35 38.05
C ALA A 724 69.55 22.15 36.97
N VAL A 725 70.12 22.90 36.01
CA VAL A 725 71.35 22.77 35.17
C VAL A 725 71.31 21.56 34.23
N GLY A 726 71.35 21.67 32.89
CA GLY A 726 71.29 22.83 31.96
C GLY A 726 70.64 22.37 30.63
N GLY A 727 70.21 23.19 29.66
CA GLY A 727 70.87 24.33 28.98
C GLY A 727 71.32 23.89 27.57
N GLY A 728 71.19 24.63 26.47
CA GLY A 728 70.56 25.94 26.19
C GLY A 728 71.09 26.56 24.88
N LYS A 729 70.33 27.47 24.23
CA LYS A 729 70.63 28.18 22.94
C LYS A 729 70.54 27.29 21.67
N ALA A 730 70.26 27.81 20.47
CA ALA A 730 69.86 29.17 20.04
C ALA A 730 68.97 29.15 18.77
N ALA A 731 68.44 30.33 18.42
CA ALA A 731 67.56 30.58 17.26
C ALA A 731 68.30 30.65 15.90
N GLY A 732 67.51 30.63 14.82
CA GLY A 732 67.89 30.75 13.41
C GLY A 732 66.72 30.21 12.57
N GLU A 733 65.70 31.00 12.27
CA GLU A 733 65.60 31.99 11.18
C GLU A 733 65.15 31.33 9.85
N TRP A 734 64.16 31.93 9.18
CA TRP A 734 63.54 31.38 7.98
C TRP A 734 64.31 31.76 6.71
N LYS A 735 64.49 30.79 5.81
CA LYS A 735 64.52 31.05 4.36
C LYS A 735 64.09 29.80 3.58
N ALA A 736 63.46 30.03 2.44
CA ALA A 736 63.14 29.00 1.47
C ALA A 736 64.29 28.86 0.47
N GLU A 737 64.50 27.65 -0.05
CA GLU A 737 65.38 27.40 -1.19
C GLU A 737 64.73 26.36 -2.12
N GLU A 738 64.88 26.60 -3.42
CA GLU A 738 64.29 25.84 -4.52
C GLU A 738 65.43 25.09 -5.23
N ALA A 739 65.28 23.78 -5.48
CA ALA A 739 66.38 22.93 -5.93
C ALA A 739 65.95 21.97 -7.07
N PRO A 740 66.87 21.61 -8.01
CA PRO A 740 66.46 21.53 -9.42
C PRO A 740 66.68 20.17 -10.10
N ILE A 741 66.37 20.16 -11.41
CA ILE A 741 66.50 19.03 -12.34
C ILE A 741 67.98 18.63 -12.53
N PRO A 742 68.34 17.33 -12.46
CA PRO A 742 69.64 16.83 -12.90
C PRO A 742 69.63 16.50 -14.40
N GLY A 743 70.76 16.72 -15.09
CA GLY A 743 70.92 16.35 -16.50
C GLY A 743 72.37 15.99 -16.87
N THR A 744 72.58 14.71 -17.17
CA THR A 744 73.71 14.12 -17.92
C THR A 744 73.21 12.86 -18.60
#